data_AF-A0A3D4Q649-F1
#
_entry.id   AF-A0A3D4Q649-F1
#
_cell.length_a   1.000
_cell.length_b   1.000
_cell.length_c   1.000
_cell.angle_alpha   90.00
_cell.angle_beta   90.00
_cell.angle_gamma   90.00
#
_symmetry.space_group_name_H-M   'P 1'
#
loop_
_entity.id
_entity.type
_entity.pdbx_description
1 polymer ?
#
loop_
_entity_poly.entity_id
_entity_poly.type
_entity_poly.pdbx_seq_one_letter_code
_entity_poly.pdbx_strand_id
1 'polypeptide(L)'
;MFNYKNSPNILAQVLKRTCGLVGAGAALAVLSHSAFAACTYSIDNEWSDGFVATITIKNDTAAPINGWNVNWQYSTNRINGTWNANFSGSNPYAATNISWNGNIAVGQSVSFGFQGTKNGGAAERPTVNGAACGGTSPVSSAPRSSAAPSSVAPSSVPRSSVAPSSQPVIASSRSSSSAGYTVPANNFAQNGGVENALTNWSTTAGTVARSTVDKRSGSASALITGRTGSWNGLTFNVGSLVNGSQYDVALWVKLAPGTPDSVVQLTAKRQEDADTSTYNEYTHVATVTASSTEWRLLQGYYTQSGSTAFQHFIIEATDATMSYYADDFSIGGQRPAASSSSSSSSSAPSQTCELKAPLQWTSTGPLISPKNSNWKSIKDPSVVKYNGTYHVYATYYDTSYKSMYTSFTDWNNAQAAPHISMNGTTVGNSVAPQVFFFRPHNKWYLITQWGGAYSTTDDISRPNWSAKKKLLQGEPANSLDFWVICNATHCYLYFSRDDGVLYMSKTTIGNFPNFSGYSIVMEDHRGNGNQYLFEAPNVYKLDGQNKYLLMVEAWPSGPRMFRSWTSTSLDGPWTALADTDANPFAGNRNVEWPTGKWANGISHGELVRSGYDERLTVDPCNLEFLYQGEAGPSPDGQYNTIPYKLGLLRLKK
;
A
#
# COMPACT_ATOMS: atom_id res chain seq x y z
N MET A 1 -18.75 21.64 -69.52
CA MET A 1 -19.08 22.80 -68.66
C MET A 1 -20.42 22.53 -68.00
N PHE A 2 -20.46 22.67 -66.66
CA PHE A 2 -21.55 22.75 -65.67
C PHE A 2 -22.96 22.18 -65.99
N ASN A 3 -23.70 21.37 -65.21
CA ASN A 3 -23.83 20.92 -63.81
C ASN A 3 -25.27 21.24 -63.30
N TYR A 4 -25.81 20.36 -62.44
CA TYR A 4 -27.00 20.46 -61.57
C TYR A 4 -28.42 20.33 -62.17
N LYS A 5 -29.44 19.74 -61.51
CA LYS A 5 -29.69 19.24 -60.13
C LYS A 5 -30.95 18.36 -60.17
N ASN A 6 -31.12 17.41 -59.24
CA ASN A 6 -32.35 16.62 -59.10
C ASN A 6 -32.82 16.54 -57.63
N SER A 7 -34.10 16.15 -57.47
CA SER A 7 -34.91 15.84 -56.26
C SER A 7 -35.83 16.99 -55.79
N PRO A 8 -37.00 16.73 -55.12
CA PRO A 8 -37.39 15.51 -54.38
C PRO A 8 -38.92 15.12 -54.29
N ASN A 9 -39.24 14.06 -53.49
CA ASN A 9 -40.41 13.86 -52.59
C ASN A 9 -41.78 13.34 -53.14
N ILE A 10 -42.68 12.54 -52.49
CA ILE A 10 -42.86 11.91 -51.13
C ILE A 10 -44.20 11.08 -51.08
N LEU A 11 -44.29 10.00 -50.26
CA LEU A 11 -45.43 9.33 -49.50
C LEU A 11 -46.80 8.94 -50.20
N ALA A 12 -47.67 7.96 -49.80
CA ALA A 12 -47.82 6.97 -48.71
C ALA A 12 -49.01 5.95 -48.94
N GLN A 13 -49.11 4.92 -48.06
CA GLN A 13 -50.28 4.08 -47.60
C GLN A 13 -50.83 2.87 -48.45
N VAL A 14 -50.69 1.59 -48.02
CA VAL A 14 -51.46 0.68 -47.09
C VAL A 14 -52.55 -0.19 -47.79
N LEU A 15 -52.52 -1.54 -47.62
CA LEU A 15 -53.60 -2.43 -47.05
C LEU A 15 -53.56 -3.96 -47.49
N LYS A 16 -53.60 -4.89 -46.49
CA LYS A 16 -54.20 -6.29 -46.43
C LYS A 16 -53.64 -7.43 -47.33
N ARG A 17 -53.64 -8.74 -46.98
CA ARG A 17 -53.85 -9.60 -45.77
C ARG A 17 -53.50 -11.09 -46.10
N THR A 18 -52.86 -11.80 -45.16
CA THR A 18 -52.96 -13.26 -44.79
C THR A 18 -52.34 -14.45 -45.57
N CYS A 19 -51.72 -15.33 -44.74
CA CYS A 19 -51.58 -16.81 -44.78
C CYS A 19 -50.26 -17.46 -45.25
N GLY A 20 -49.66 -18.28 -44.37
CA GLY A 20 -48.83 -19.45 -44.74
C GLY A 20 -47.52 -19.66 -43.97
N LEU A 21 -47.54 -20.58 -43.00
CA LEU A 21 -46.47 -21.43 -42.45
C LEU A 21 -45.04 -21.31 -43.04
N VAL A 22 -44.01 -21.24 -42.17
CA VAL A 22 -42.94 -22.26 -41.98
C VAL A 22 -42.17 -21.90 -40.69
N GLY A 23 -42.32 -22.73 -39.65
CA GLY A 23 -41.43 -22.71 -38.49
C GLY A 23 -40.17 -23.52 -38.81
N ALA A 24 -39.07 -22.84 -39.10
CA ALA A 24 -37.74 -23.45 -39.12
C ALA A 24 -37.09 -23.24 -37.76
N GLY A 25 -37.09 -24.29 -36.93
CA GLY A 25 -36.30 -24.32 -35.70
C GLY A 25 -34.82 -24.38 -36.04
N ALA A 26 -34.13 -23.25 -35.97
CA ALA A 26 -32.68 -23.22 -35.93
C ALA A 26 -32.22 -23.61 -34.51
N ALA A 27 -31.88 -24.89 -34.33
CA ALA A 27 -31.10 -25.32 -33.17
C ALA A 27 -29.71 -24.66 -33.27
N LEU A 28 -29.51 -23.57 -32.55
CA LEU A 28 -28.18 -23.05 -32.26
C LEU A 28 -27.49 -24.06 -31.34
N ALA A 29 -26.71 -24.96 -31.95
CA ALA A 29 -25.68 -25.68 -31.23
C ALA A 29 -24.71 -24.61 -30.71
N VAL A 30 -24.80 -24.29 -29.42
CA VAL A 30 -23.77 -23.51 -28.73
C VAL A 30 -22.53 -24.41 -28.74
N LEU A 31 -21.61 -24.13 -29.65
CA LEU A 31 -20.25 -24.63 -29.54
C LEU A 31 -19.72 -24.08 -28.22
N SER A 32 -19.74 -24.89 -27.18
CA SER A 32 -18.97 -24.67 -25.96
C SER A 32 -17.50 -24.63 -26.38
N HIS A 33 -17.01 -23.44 -26.74
CA HIS A 33 -15.58 -23.20 -26.75
C HIS A 33 -15.15 -23.39 -25.30
N SER A 34 -14.26 -24.35 -25.06
CA SER A 34 -13.52 -24.41 -23.81
C SER A 34 -12.80 -23.07 -23.66
N ALA A 35 -13.37 -22.16 -22.86
CA ALA A 35 -12.65 -20.98 -22.44
C ALA A 35 -11.52 -21.47 -21.53
N PHE A 36 -10.29 -21.20 -21.91
CA PHE A 36 -9.12 -21.39 -21.07
C PHE A 36 -8.89 -20.13 -20.24
N ALA A 37 -8.19 -20.25 -19.12
CA ALA A 37 -7.75 -19.09 -18.37
C ALA A 37 -6.77 -18.25 -19.21
N ALA A 38 -6.83 -16.94 -19.05
CA ALA A 38 -5.80 -16.04 -19.54
C ALA A 38 -4.50 -16.24 -18.75
N CYS A 39 -3.46 -16.76 -19.40
CA CYS A 39 -2.15 -16.96 -18.82
C CYS A 39 -1.15 -15.94 -19.37
N THR A 40 -0.51 -15.18 -18.49
CA THR A 40 0.46 -14.15 -18.86
C THR A 40 1.83 -14.46 -18.28
N TYR A 41 2.87 -14.17 -19.07
CA TYR A 41 4.28 -14.25 -18.66
C TYR A 41 4.84 -12.83 -18.58
N SER A 42 5.30 -12.42 -17.40
CA SER A 42 5.91 -11.11 -17.13
C SER A 42 7.38 -11.29 -16.73
N ILE A 43 8.25 -10.45 -17.28
CA ILE A 43 9.59 -10.22 -16.70
C ILE A 43 9.44 -9.05 -15.72
N ASP A 44 9.63 -9.33 -14.43
CA ASP A 44 9.44 -8.35 -13.36
C ASP A 44 10.72 -7.55 -13.11
N ASN A 45 11.87 -8.20 -13.28
CA ASN A 45 13.19 -7.56 -13.23
C ASN A 45 14.20 -8.35 -14.09
N GLU A 46 15.18 -7.66 -14.66
CA GLU A 46 16.23 -8.26 -15.49
C GLU A 46 17.57 -7.56 -15.25
N TRP A 47 18.66 -8.33 -15.16
CA TRP A 47 20.04 -7.84 -15.00
C TRP A 47 20.98 -8.55 -15.99
N SER A 48 22.30 -8.40 -15.84
CA SER A 48 23.28 -8.85 -16.86
C SER A 48 23.15 -10.32 -17.23
N ASP A 49 23.06 -11.22 -16.26
CA ASP A 49 23.08 -12.68 -16.44
C ASP A 49 21.83 -13.39 -15.91
N GLY A 50 20.82 -12.65 -15.46
CA GLY A 50 19.60 -13.24 -14.91
C GLY A 50 18.37 -12.34 -14.96
N PHE A 51 17.25 -12.92 -14.55
CA PHE A 51 15.95 -12.27 -14.51
C PHE A 51 15.03 -12.92 -13.47
N VAL A 52 14.02 -12.18 -13.05
CA VAL A 52 12.87 -12.67 -12.29
C VAL A 52 11.63 -12.53 -13.16
N ALA A 53 10.83 -13.58 -13.21
CA ALA A 53 9.60 -13.61 -13.97
C ALA A 53 8.44 -14.20 -13.17
N THR A 54 7.24 -13.74 -13.52
CA THR A 54 5.97 -14.20 -12.94
C THR A 54 5.07 -14.72 -14.05
N ILE A 55 4.44 -15.88 -13.80
CA ILE A 55 3.32 -16.38 -14.59
C ILE A 55 2.04 -16.17 -13.79
N THR A 56 1.07 -15.46 -14.38
CA THR A 56 -0.27 -15.26 -13.80
C THR A 56 -1.29 -16.05 -14.59
N ILE A 57 -2.13 -16.81 -13.87
CA ILE A 57 -3.28 -17.54 -14.41
C ILE A 57 -4.53 -16.80 -13.93
N LYS A 58 -5.22 -16.10 -14.84
CA LYS A 58 -6.49 -15.43 -14.57
C LYS A 58 -7.64 -16.28 -15.05
N ASN A 59 -8.49 -16.72 -14.14
CA ASN A 59 -9.70 -17.45 -14.50
C ASN A 59 -10.78 -16.47 -15.00
N ASP A 60 -10.76 -16.17 -16.28
CA ASP A 60 -11.80 -15.43 -17.01
C ASP A 60 -12.86 -16.35 -17.62
N THR A 61 -12.85 -17.65 -17.26
CA THR A 61 -13.85 -18.63 -17.68
C THR A 61 -15.12 -18.54 -16.83
N ALA A 62 -16.18 -19.26 -17.23
CA ALA A 62 -17.46 -19.25 -16.52
C ALA A 62 -17.52 -20.20 -15.30
N ALA A 63 -16.45 -20.96 -15.00
CA ALA A 63 -16.43 -21.95 -13.93
C ALA A 63 -15.13 -21.88 -13.12
N PRO A 64 -15.13 -22.25 -11.82
CA PRO A 64 -13.91 -22.34 -11.03
C PRO A 64 -12.95 -23.40 -11.60
N ILE A 65 -11.66 -23.07 -11.63
CA ILE A 65 -10.59 -24.02 -12.00
C ILE A 65 -10.18 -24.77 -10.73
N ASN A 66 -10.32 -26.09 -10.73
CA ASN A 66 -9.96 -26.96 -9.62
C ASN A 66 -8.72 -27.78 -9.97
N GLY A 67 -7.56 -27.27 -9.56
CA GLY A 67 -6.26 -27.72 -9.99
C GLY A 67 -5.86 -27.08 -11.32
N TRP A 68 -4.61 -26.65 -11.44
CA TRP A 68 -4.09 -26.08 -12.67
C TRP A 68 -2.74 -26.68 -13.02
N ASN A 69 -2.48 -26.75 -14.31
CA ASN A 69 -1.19 -27.14 -14.88
C ASN A 69 -0.86 -26.21 -16.04
N VAL A 70 0.38 -25.74 -16.05
CA VAL A 70 0.94 -24.94 -17.14
C VAL A 70 2.31 -25.47 -17.52
N ASN A 71 2.74 -25.21 -18.76
CA ASN A 71 4.06 -25.57 -19.26
C ASN A 71 4.59 -24.51 -20.24
N TRP A 72 5.91 -24.35 -20.28
CA TRP A 72 6.60 -23.42 -21.18
C TRP A 72 8.02 -23.92 -21.43
N GLN A 73 8.69 -23.35 -22.43
CA GLN A 73 10.05 -23.72 -22.78
C GLN A 73 10.87 -22.50 -23.14
N TYR A 74 12.14 -22.49 -22.77
CA TYR A 74 13.12 -21.51 -23.24
C TYR A 74 13.99 -22.09 -24.34
N SER A 75 14.50 -21.24 -25.21
CA SER A 75 15.52 -21.58 -26.19
C SER A 75 16.90 -21.67 -25.51
N THR A 76 17.25 -20.63 -24.74
CA THR A 76 18.58 -20.44 -24.16
C THR A 76 18.56 -20.22 -22.65
N ASN A 77 17.53 -19.56 -22.11
CA ASN A 77 17.40 -19.31 -20.66
C ASN A 77 17.17 -20.59 -19.84
N ARG A 78 17.55 -20.58 -18.56
CA ARG A 78 17.32 -21.70 -17.62
C ARG A 78 16.82 -21.18 -16.28
N ILE A 79 15.95 -21.93 -15.62
CA ILE A 79 15.42 -21.61 -14.29
C ILE A 79 16.39 -22.11 -13.22
N ASN A 80 16.70 -21.27 -12.22
CA ASN A 80 17.57 -21.62 -11.08
C ASN A 80 16.94 -21.33 -9.70
N GLY A 81 15.73 -20.80 -9.63
CA GLY A 81 14.97 -20.64 -8.39
C GLY A 81 13.47 -20.53 -8.67
N THR A 82 12.61 -21.02 -7.78
CA THR A 82 11.16 -21.11 -8.00
C THR A 82 10.38 -20.89 -6.70
N TRP A 83 9.14 -20.39 -6.81
CA TRP A 83 8.22 -20.26 -5.66
C TRP A 83 6.75 -20.33 -6.09
N ASN A 84 5.87 -20.58 -5.13
CA ASN A 84 4.41 -20.57 -5.27
C ASN A 84 3.81 -21.57 -6.29
N ALA A 85 4.57 -22.59 -6.71
CA ALA A 85 4.07 -23.70 -7.52
C ALA A 85 4.95 -24.96 -7.35
N ASN A 86 4.41 -26.12 -7.75
CA ASN A 86 5.17 -27.36 -7.89
C ASN A 86 5.80 -27.39 -9.29
N PHE A 87 7.11 -27.18 -9.39
CA PHE A 87 7.83 -27.20 -10.66
C PHE A 87 8.35 -28.60 -10.99
N SER A 88 8.33 -28.94 -12.27
CA SER A 88 8.97 -30.14 -12.82
C SER A 88 9.58 -29.87 -14.20
N GLY A 89 10.47 -30.76 -14.64
CA GLY A 89 11.21 -30.64 -15.89
C GLY A 89 12.48 -29.79 -15.78
N SER A 90 13.33 -29.91 -16.80
CA SER A 90 14.62 -29.21 -16.90
C SER A 90 14.72 -28.40 -18.21
N ASN A 91 13.56 -27.91 -18.69
CA ASN A 91 13.27 -27.32 -20.00
C ASN A 91 12.89 -28.37 -21.09
N PRO A 92 11.61 -28.53 -21.47
CA PRO A 92 10.47 -27.71 -21.09
C PRO A 92 10.17 -27.80 -19.59
N TYR A 93 9.68 -26.71 -19.04
CA TYR A 93 9.25 -26.60 -17.65
C TYR A 93 7.74 -26.80 -17.56
N ALA A 94 7.30 -27.44 -16.49
CA ALA A 94 5.90 -27.54 -16.11
C ALA A 94 5.71 -27.09 -14.66
N ALA A 95 4.57 -26.44 -14.39
CA ALA A 95 4.16 -26.08 -13.05
C ALA A 95 2.74 -26.56 -12.77
N THR A 96 2.51 -27.10 -11.58
CA THR A 96 1.18 -27.40 -11.05
C THR A 96 0.92 -26.62 -9.77
N ASN A 97 -0.36 -26.51 -9.43
CA ASN A 97 -0.77 -25.90 -8.19
C ASN A 97 -0.16 -26.59 -6.96
N ILE A 98 0.09 -25.80 -5.93
CA ILE A 98 0.27 -26.26 -4.56
C ILE A 98 -1.10 -26.25 -3.86
N SER A 99 -1.15 -26.70 -2.61
CA SER A 99 -2.41 -26.94 -1.90
C SER A 99 -3.33 -25.70 -1.85
N TRP A 100 -2.76 -24.50 -1.71
CA TRP A 100 -3.52 -23.26 -1.49
C TRP A 100 -3.93 -22.50 -2.74
N ASN A 101 -3.27 -22.71 -3.89
CA ASN A 101 -3.63 -22.02 -5.14
C ASN A 101 -4.30 -22.93 -6.18
N GLY A 102 -4.70 -24.15 -5.80
CA GLY A 102 -5.36 -25.08 -6.73
C GLY A 102 -6.72 -24.61 -7.21
N ASN A 103 -7.49 -23.93 -6.36
CA ASN A 103 -8.80 -23.43 -6.73
C ASN A 103 -8.71 -21.96 -7.19
N ILE A 104 -9.04 -21.69 -8.44
CA ILE A 104 -9.13 -20.33 -8.98
C ILE A 104 -10.61 -20.04 -9.28
N ALA A 105 -11.28 -19.26 -8.43
CA ALA A 105 -12.67 -18.88 -8.67
C ALA A 105 -12.81 -17.99 -9.93
N VAL A 106 -14.02 -17.90 -10.48
CA VAL A 106 -14.32 -17.05 -11.63
C VAL A 106 -13.94 -15.59 -11.32
N GLY A 107 -13.17 -14.97 -12.21
CA GLY A 107 -12.64 -13.61 -12.08
C GLY A 107 -11.39 -13.49 -11.21
N GLN A 108 -10.95 -14.55 -10.52
CA GLN A 108 -9.75 -14.54 -9.68
C GLN A 108 -8.49 -14.84 -10.48
N SER A 109 -7.33 -14.60 -9.87
CA SER A 109 -6.03 -14.92 -10.44
C SER A 109 -5.12 -15.55 -9.41
N VAL A 110 -4.25 -16.44 -9.86
CA VAL A 110 -3.13 -16.96 -9.07
C VAL A 110 -1.85 -16.67 -9.83
N SER A 111 -0.76 -16.44 -9.11
CA SER A 111 0.54 -16.19 -9.71
C SER A 111 1.61 -17.02 -9.02
N PHE A 112 2.57 -17.46 -9.81
CA PHE A 112 3.78 -18.10 -9.32
C PHE A 112 4.98 -17.53 -10.06
N GLY A 113 6.16 -17.61 -9.46
CA GLY A 113 7.34 -16.96 -10.00
C GLY A 113 8.57 -17.84 -9.95
N PHE A 114 9.58 -17.39 -10.68
CA PHE A 114 10.87 -18.05 -10.74
C PHE A 114 11.97 -17.06 -11.12
N GLN A 115 13.19 -17.41 -10.71
CA GLN A 115 14.41 -16.77 -11.15
C GLN A 115 15.04 -17.61 -12.27
N GLY A 116 15.54 -16.94 -13.31
CA GLY A 116 16.26 -17.58 -14.39
C GLY A 116 17.60 -16.93 -14.70
N THR A 117 18.50 -17.71 -15.29
CA THR A 117 19.76 -17.27 -15.86
C THR A 117 19.62 -17.07 -17.36
N LYS A 118 20.25 -16.01 -17.88
CA LYS A 118 20.35 -15.72 -19.30
C LYS A 118 21.66 -16.22 -19.86
N ASN A 119 21.63 -16.79 -21.06
CA ASN A 119 22.83 -17.21 -21.80
C ASN A 119 23.11 -16.26 -22.96
N GLY A 120 23.18 -14.96 -22.63
CA GLY A 120 23.30 -13.84 -23.58
C GLY A 120 21.96 -13.29 -24.06
N GLY A 121 21.91 -11.99 -24.38
CA GLY A 121 20.71 -11.31 -24.87
C GLY A 121 19.69 -10.88 -23.79
N ALA A 122 18.49 -10.51 -24.24
CA ALA A 122 17.37 -10.12 -23.38
C ALA A 122 16.62 -11.35 -22.84
N ALA A 123 15.95 -11.22 -21.70
CA ALA A 123 15.17 -12.31 -21.12
C ALA A 123 14.03 -12.76 -22.05
N GLU A 124 13.98 -14.06 -22.32
CA GLU A 124 12.95 -14.66 -23.16
C GLU A 124 11.56 -14.58 -22.52
N ARG A 125 10.53 -14.38 -23.35
CA ARG A 125 9.10 -14.35 -22.97
C ARG A 125 8.35 -15.49 -23.67
N PRO A 126 8.50 -16.74 -23.22
CA PRO A 126 7.88 -17.88 -23.87
C PRO A 126 6.36 -17.87 -23.70
N THR A 127 5.66 -18.48 -24.65
CA THR A 127 4.23 -18.75 -24.53
C THR A 127 3.99 -19.76 -23.41
N VAL A 128 3.02 -19.45 -22.54
CA VAL A 128 2.56 -20.35 -21.48
C VAL A 128 1.42 -21.21 -22.02
N ASN A 129 1.63 -22.52 -22.01
CA ASN A 129 0.69 -23.55 -22.46
C ASN A 129 0.19 -24.39 -21.28
N GLY A 130 -0.63 -25.42 -21.55
CA GLY A 130 -1.11 -26.39 -20.55
C GLY A 130 -2.63 -26.38 -20.38
N ALA A 131 -3.12 -27.26 -19.51
CA ALA A 131 -4.55 -27.49 -19.32
C ALA A 131 -5.31 -26.22 -18.89
N ALA A 132 -4.65 -25.33 -18.13
CA ALA A 132 -5.24 -24.05 -17.75
C ALA A 132 -5.18 -22.99 -18.87
N CYS A 133 -4.22 -23.09 -19.80
CA CYS A 133 -3.84 -22.00 -20.72
C CYS A 133 -4.06 -22.32 -22.21
N GLY A 134 -4.70 -23.45 -22.54
CA GLY A 134 -5.10 -23.78 -23.91
C GLY A 134 -4.09 -24.54 -24.78
N GLY A 135 -3.05 -25.15 -24.19
CA GLY A 135 -2.07 -25.95 -24.92
C GLY A 135 -2.23 -27.45 -24.69
N THR A 136 -2.12 -28.27 -25.74
CA THR A 136 -2.14 -29.73 -25.66
C THR A 136 -0.90 -30.26 -24.91
N SER A 137 -1.08 -30.84 -23.72
CA SER A 137 -0.02 -31.57 -23.02
C SER A 137 0.35 -32.88 -23.74
N PRO A 138 1.63 -33.30 -23.77
CA PRO A 138 1.98 -34.69 -24.05
C PRO A 138 1.55 -35.56 -22.86
N VAL A 139 0.78 -36.61 -23.15
CA VAL A 139 0.20 -37.55 -22.18
C VAL A 139 1.30 -38.45 -21.59
N SER A 140 1.33 -38.60 -20.27
CA SER A 140 1.87 -39.80 -19.62
C SER A 140 0.79 -40.39 -18.70
N SER A 141 0.54 -41.68 -18.90
CA SER A 141 -0.62 -42.44 -18.46
C SER A 141 -0.45 -43.08 -17.07
N ALA A 142 -1.50 -43.01 -16.24
CA ALA A 142 -1.79 -43.99 -15.19
C ALA A 142 -3.30 -44.01 -14.88
N PRO A 143 -3.88 -45.15 -14.41
CA PRO A 143 -5.22 -45.57 -14.77
C PRO A 143 -6.36 -45.02 -13.88
N ARG A 144 -7.55 -44.96 -14.50
CA ARG A 144 -8.85 -44.64 -13.92
C ARG A 144 -9.26 -45.64 -12.83
N SER A 145 -9.86 -45.13 -11.77
CA SER A 145 -10.87 -45.86 -10.99
C SER A 145 -12.19 -45.10 -11.07
N SER A 146 -13.21 -45.82 -11.53
CA SER A 146 -14.57 -45.38 -11.80
C SER A 146 -15.46 -45.46 -10.56
N ALA A 147 -16.24 -44.41 -10.31
CA ALA A 147 -17.52 -44.53 -9.62
C ALA A 147 -18.47 -43.43 -10.13
N ALA A 148 -19.60 -43.83 -10.68
CA ALA A 148 -20.64 -42.98 -11.24
C ALA A 148 -21.51 -42.34 -10.14
N PRO A 149 -22.11 -41.16 -10.37
CA PRO A 149 -23.25 -40.70 -9.61
C PRO A 149 -24.57 -40.86 -10.39
N SER A 150 -25.55 -41.44 -9.71
CA SER A 150 -26.93 -41.55 -10.15
C SER A 150 -27.68 -40.23 -9.97
N SER A 151 -28.53 -39.94 -10.94
CA SER A 151 -29.44 -38.82 -11.10
C SER A 151 -30.63 -38.80 -10.14
N VAL A 152 -31.08 -37.60 -9.72
CA VAL A 152 -32.52 -37.29 -9.57
C VAL A 152 -32.78 -35.79 -9.77
N ALA A 153 -33.71 -35.46 -10.67
CA ALA A 153 -34.46 -34.19 -10.76
C ALA A 153 -35.89 -34.44 -10.13
N PRO A 154 -36.92 -33.54 -10.16
CA PRO A 154 -37.06 -32.23 -10.81
C PRO A 154 -37.92 -31.15 -10.07
N SER A 155 -38.15 -30.01 -10.77
CA SER A 155 -39.39 -29.17 -10.82
C SER A 155 -39.78 -28.27 -9.62
N SER A 156 -40.41 -27.08 -9.73
CA SER A 156 -40.83 -26.19 -10.83
C SER A 156 -41.53 -24.90 -10.30
N VAL A 157 -41.33 -23.75 -11.02
CA VAL A 157 -42.21 -22.55 -11.27
C VAL A 157 -42.83 -21.68 -10.12
N PRO A 158 -43.36 -20.44 -10.37
CA PRO A 158 -42.91 -19.33 -11.25
C PRO A 158 -43.03 -17.88 -10.66
N ARG A 159 -42.31 -16.95 -11.31
CA ARG A 159 -42.56 -15.53 -11.69
C ARG A 159 -43.66 -14.67 -10.99
N SER A 160 -43.28 -13.44 -10.62
CA SER A 160 -44.09 -12.22 -10.87
C SER A 160 -43.23 -10.95 -10.87
N SER A 161 -43.70 -9.96 -11.63
CA SER A 161 -43.02 -8.75 -12.13
C SER A 161 -43.77 -7.49 -11.70
N VAL A 162 -43.08 -6.39 -11.34
CA VAL A 162 -43.62 -5.01 -11.42
C VAL A 162 -42.48 -4.00 -11.70
N ALA A 163 -42.77 -3.02 -12.55
CA ALA A 163 -41.89 -1.95 -13.06
C ALA A 163 -42.13 -0.59 -12.30
N PRO A 164 -41.43 0.52 -12.63
CA PRO A 164 -40.99 1.53 -11.66
C PRO A 164 -41.82 2.84 -11.63
N SER A 165 -41.59 3.67 -10.62
CA SER A 165 -42.04 5.08 -10.54
C SER A 165 -40.91 6.03 -10.14
N SER A 166 -41.12 7.31 -10.46
CA SER A 166 -40.11 8.32 -10.79
C SER A 166 -40.13 9.57 -9.89
N GLN A 167 -38.92 10.10 -9.60
CA GLN A 167 -38.53 11.52 -9.35
C GLN A 167 -39.02 12.23 -8.06
N PRO A 168 -38.40 13.36 -7.58
CA PRO A 168 -37.44 14.25 -8.27
C PRO A 168 -36.15 14.65 -7.52
N VAL A 169 -35.36 15.42 -8.26
CA VAL A 169 -34.03 16.00 -8.01
C VAL A 169 -34.13 17.19 -7.05
N ILE A 170 -33.23 17.27 -6.06
CA ILE A 170 -32.87 18.54 -5.39
C ILE A 170 -31.40 18.83 -5.70
N ALA A 171 -31.20 19.91 -6.45
CA ALA A 171 -29.92 20.54 -6.67
C ALA A 171 -29.57 21.37 -5.43
N SER A 172 -28.47 21.01 -4.77
CA SER A 172 -27.76 21.91 -3.86
C SER A 172 -26.41 22.23 -4.46
N SER A 173 -26.22 23.51 -4.73
CA SER A 173 -25.02 24.14 -5.25
C SER A 173 -23.77 23.68 -4.49
N ARG A 174 -22.82 23.11 -5.24
CA ARG A 174 -21.45 22.93 -4.78
C ARG A 174 -20.81 24.31 -4.61
N SER A 175 -20.78 24.79 -3.38
CA SER A 175 -19.79 25.78 -2.99
C SER A 175 -18.45 25.06 -2.89
N SER A 176 -17.51 25.43 -3.76
CA SER A 176 -16.14 24.94 -3.82
C SER A 176 -15.39 25.34 -2.54
N SER A 177 -15.22 24.41 -1.60
CA SER A 177 -14.38 24.61 -0.42
C SER A 177 -12.95 24.15 -0.71
N SER A 178 -12.15 25.00 -1.36
CA SER A 178 -10.67 24.88 -1.41
C SER A 178 -9.99 25.69 -0.29
N ALA A 179 -10.70 25.95 0.81
CA ALA A 179 -10.20 26.69 1.96
C ALA A 179 -9.53 25.73 2.96
N GLY A 180 -8.20 25.75 3.02
CA GLY A 180 -7.48 25.00 4.05
C GLY A 180 -5.96 25.20 4.03
N TYR A 181 -5.36 25.43 2.86
CA TYR A 181 -3.93 25.72 2.80
C TYR A 181 -3.65 27.16 3.24
N THR A 182 -2.90 27.30 4.33
CA THR A 182 -2.36 28.59 4.78
C THR A 182 -0.91 28.64 4.36
N VAL A 183 -0.56 29.65 3.55
CA VAL A 183 0.83 29.92 3.15
C VAL A 183 1.69 30.07 4.40
N PRO A 184 2.88 29.43 4.47
CA PRO A 184 3.77 29.54 5.62
C PRO A 184 4.00 31.00 6.01
N ALA A 185 3.94 31.30 7.31
CA ALA A 185 4.13 32.67 7.81
C ALA A 185 5.51 33.25 7.44
N ASN A 186 6.51 32.39 7.21
CA ASN A 186 7.82 32.74 6.69
C ASN A 186 7.99 32.31 5.22
N ASN A 187 6.95 32.42 4.39
CA ASN A 187 7.06 32.11 2.98
C ASN A 187 8.11 33.01 2.31
N PHE A 188 9.20 32.40 1.86
CA PHE A 188 10.29 33.10 1.19
C PHE A 188 10.34 32.82 -0.33
N ALA A 189 9.32 32.15 -0.89
CA ALA A 189 9.16 32.03 -2.33
C ALA A 189 8.91 33.41 -2.97
N GLN A 190 9.92 33.96 -3.61
CA GLN A 190 9.77 35.23 -4.33
C GLN A 190 9.05 35.00 -5.66
N ASN A 191 7.96 35.75 -5.88
CA ASN A 191 7.15 35.70 -7.10
C ASN A 191 6.55 34.32 -7.42
N GLY A 192 6.14 33.57 -6.38
CA GLY A 192 5.44 32.29 -6.55
C GLY A 192 4.12 32.39 -7.31
N GLY A 193 3.44 33.55 -7.29
CA GLY A 193 2.19 33.81 -8.00
C GLY A 193 2.33 34.46 -9.40
N VAL A 194 3.56 34.62 -9.93
CA VAL A 194 3.78 35.06 -11.33
C VAL A 194 3.21 36.45 -11.67
N GLU A 195 3.08 37.34 -10.69
CA GLU A 195 2.31 38.57 -10.86
C GLU A 195 2.94 39.57 -11.83
N ASN A 196 4.26 39.68 -11.90
CA ASN A 196 4.92 40.72 -12.72
C ASN A 196 6.05 40.20 -13.63
N ALA A 197 6.34 38.90 -13.61
CA ALA A 197 7.31 38.24 -14.50
C ALA A 197 7.33 36.72 -14.23
N LEU A 198 8.17 35.99 -14.97
CA LEU A 198 8.58 34.62 -14.66
C LEU A 198 9.78 34.57 -13.69
N THR A 199 10.00 35.58 -12.86
CA THR A 199 11.11 35.57 -11.88
C THR A 199 11.06 34.28 -11.05
N ASN A 200 12.19 33.56 -11.00
CA ASN A 200 12.39 32.24 -10.40
C ASN A 200 11.73 31.05 -11.10
N TRP A 201 10.86 31.30 -12.08
CA TRP A 201 10.25 30.27 -12.92
C TRP A 201 11.12 30.00 -14.16
N SER A 202 11.41 28.73 -14.43
CA SER A 202 12.05 28.29 -15.66
C SER A 202 11.50 26.91 -16.06
N THR A 203 12.22 26.17 -16.89
CA THR A 203 11.86 24.80 -17.28
C THR A 203 13.11 23.94 -17.45
N THR A 204 12.99 22.63 -17.21
CA THR A 204 14.04 21.66 -17.56
C THR A 204 14.10 21.44 -19.08
N ALA A 205 12.95 21.45 -19.76
CA ALA A 205 12.82 21.42 -21.22
C ALA A 205 11.38 21.78 -21.65
N GLY A 206 11.21 22.29 -22.86
CA GLY A 206 9.94 22.86 -23.36
C GLY A 206 9.94 24.39 -23.29
N THR A 207 8.76 25.00 -23.36
CA THR A 207 8.60 26.46 -23.33
C THR A 207 7.80 26.88 -22.10
N VAL A 208 8.33 27.80 -21.31
CA VAL A 208 7.62 28.45 -20.21
C VAL A 208 7.13 29.83 -20.62
N ALA A 209 5.89 30.17 -20.28
CA ALA A 209 5.29 31.46 -20.54
C ALA A 209 4.46 31.93 -19.34
N ARG A 210 4.45 33.24 -19.07
CA ARG A 210 3.47 33.85 -18.17
C ARG A 210 2.12 33.89 -18.89
N SER A 211 1.08 33.31 -18.30
CA SER A 211 -0.25 33.24 -18.89
C SER A 211 -1.27 33.96 -18.03
N THR A 212 -2.16 34.72 -18.69
CA THR A 212 -3.34 35.33 -18.07
C THR A 212 -4.63 34.54 -18.35
N VAL A 213 -4.53 33.45 -19.13
CA VAL A 213 -5.66 32.65 -19.61
C VAL A 213 -6.30 31.86 -18.47
N ASP A 214 -5.48 31.21 -17.66
CA ASP A 214 -5.89 30.49 -16.46
C ASP A 214 -4.95 30.86 -15.32
N LYS A 215 -5.49 31.04 -14.12
CA LYS A 215 -4.75 31.42 -12.92
C LYS A 215 -5.54 31.04 -11.68
N ARG A 216 -4.82 30.68 -10.63
CA ARG A 216 -5.38 30.28 -9.34
C ARG A 216 -5.69 31.54 -8.53
N SER A 217 -4.72 32.44 -8.45
CA SER A 217 -4.86 33.71 -7.75
C SER A 217 -4.28 34.86 -8.57
N GLY A 218 -4.43 36.08 -8.07
CA GLY A 218 -3.89 37.30 -8.69
C GLY A 218 -4.16 37.46 -10.19
N SER A 219 -3.12 37.81 -10.97
CA SER A 219 -3.27 38.26 -12.36
C SER A 219 -2.73 37.31 -13.43
N ALA A 220 -1.90 36.32 -13.07
CA ALA A 220 -1.33 35.35 -14.02
C ALA A 220 -0.90 34.03 -13.35
N SER A 221 -0.50 33.07 -14.17
CA SER A 221 0.17 31.83 -13.74
C SER A 221 1.33 31.48 -14.69
N ALA A 222 2.14 30.50 -14.34
CA ALA A 222 3.17 29.94 -15.21
C ALA A 222 2.56 28.82 -16.05
N LEU A 223 2.73 28.87 -17.37
CA LEU A 223 2.31 27.82 -18.31
C LEU A 223 3.54 27.17 -18.91
N ILE A 224 3.58 25.84 -18.94
CA ILE A 224 4.54 25.08 -19.75
C ILE A 224 3.85 24.41 -20.94
N THR A 225 4.49 24.51 -22.10
CA THR A 225 4.08 23.85 -23.36
C THR A 225 5.28 23.19 -24.04
N GLY A 226 5.02 22.38 -25.07
CA GLY A 226 6.08 21.78 -25.89
C GLY A 226 6.97 20.79 -25.14
N ARG A 227 6.42 20.09 -24.13
CA ARG A 227 7.12 19.00 -23.43
C ARG A 227 7.24 17.79 -24.35
N THR A 228 8.36 17.07 -24.26
CA THR A 228 8.68 15.89 -25.08
C THR A 228 9.08 14.66 -24.24
N GLY A 229 9.14 14.83 -22.92
CA GLY A 229 9.56 13.81 -21.96
C GLY A 229 8.84 14.02 -20.64
N SER A 230 8.58 12.94 -19.90
CA SER A 230 7.93 13.01 -18.58
C SER A 230 8.79 13.76 -17.55
N TRP A 231 10.11 13.80 -17.74
CA TRP A 231 11.08 14.58 -16.94
C TRP A 231 11.16 16.07 -17.32
N ASN A 232 10.48 16.49 -18.41
CA ASN A 232 10.39 17.90 -18.76
C ASN A 232 9.39 18.56 -17.81
N GLY A 233 9.69 19.75 -17.28
CA GLY A 233 8.85 20.34 -16.26
C GLY A 233 9.18 21.78 -15.93
N LEU A 234 8.22 22.51 -15.34
CA LEU A 234 8.47 23.83 -14.77
C LEU A 234 9.46 23.71 -13.62
N THR A 235 10.36 24.67 -13.49
CA THR A 235 11.26 24.76 -12.33
C THR A 235 10.99 26.02 -11.54
N PHE A 236 11.20 25.94 -10.22
CA PHE A 236 11.11 27.08 -9.32
C PHE A 236 12.34 27.18 -8.42
N ASN A 237 13.09 28.27 -8.53
CA ASN A 237 14.29 28.51 -7.74
C ASN A 237 13.96 29.31 -6.46
N VAL A 238 14.26 28.74 -5.30
CA VAL A 238 14.04 29.39 -3.98
C VAL A 238 15.32 29.94 -3.35
N GLY A 239 16.44 29.90 -4.08
CA GLY A 239 17.77 30.18 -3.54
C GLY A 239 18.31 29.04 -2.68
N SER A 240 19.21 29.38 -1.76
CA SER A 240 19.85 28.39 -0.88
C SER A 240 18.92 27.95 0.25
N LEU A 241 18.94 26.66 0.54
CA LEU A 241 18.27 26.09 1.71
C LEU A 241 19.30 25.72 2.78
N VAL A 242 18.95 25.98 4.04
CA VAL A 242 19.75 25.63 5.21
C VAL A 242 19.78 24.11 5.37
N ASN A 243 20.98 23.54 5.37
CA ASN A 243 21.19 22.11 5.61
C ASN A 243 20.66 21.70 7.00
N GLY A 244 20.04 20.53 7.07
CA GLY A 244 19.37 19.99 8.25
C GLY A 244 18.02 20.64 8.56
N SER A 245 17.54 21.59 7.75
CA SER A 245 16.20 22.16 7.93
C SER A 245 15.17 21.47 7.04
N GLN A 246 13.98 21.27 7.58
CA GLN A 246 12.80 20.83 6.83
C GLN A 246 11.98 22.05 6.40
N TYR A 247 11.37 21.97 5.22
CA TYR A 247 10.57 23.01 4.59
C TYR A 247 9.23 22.45 4.15
N ASP A 248 8.14 23.15 4.45
CA ASP A 248 6.82 22.94 3.84
C ASP A 248 6.81 23.62 2.48
N VAL A 249 6.56 22.87 1.41
CA VAL A 249 6.61 23.30 0.02
C VAL A 249 5.27 23.04 -0.62
N ALA A 250 4.67 24.06 -1.23
CA ALA A 250 3.40 23.90 -1.92
C ALA A 250 3.28 24.78 -3.17
N LEU A 251 2.47 24.32 -4.11
CA LEU A 251 2.04 25.08 -5.27
C LEU A 251 0.68 24.59 -5.75
N TRP A 252 0.08 25.30 -6.69
CA TRP A 252 -1.16 24.90 -7.34
C TRP A 252 -0.92 24.59 -8.79
N VAL A 253 -1.54 23.53 -9.29
CA VAL A 253 -1.41 23.07 -10.66
C VAL A 253 -2.76 22.82 -11.30
N LYS A 254 -2.85 23.06 -12.61
CA LYS A 254 -4.04 22.79 -13.43
C LYS A 254 -3.62 22.41 -14.84
N LEU A 255 -4.26 21.40 -15.44
CA LEU A 255 -3.91 20.97 -16.79
C LEU A 255 -4.45 21.92 -17.85
N ALA A 256 -3.78 21.97 -19.01
CA ALA A 256 -4.31 22.72 -20.14
C ALA A 256 -5.65 22.14 -20.62
N PRO A 257 -6.58 22.97 -21.15
CA PRO A 257 -7.88 22.50 -21.64
C PRO A 257 -7.76 21.33 -22.63
N GLY A 258 -8.67 20.36 -22.50
CA GLY A 258 -8.71 19.18 -23.39
C GLY A 258 -7.74 18.06 -22.99
N THR A 259 -6.98 18.23 -21.91
CA THR A 259 -6.11 17.18 -21.36
C THR A 259 -6.90 16.28 -20.39
N PRO A 260 -6.81 14.94 -20.50
CA PRO A 260 -7.29 14.02 -19.48
C PRO A 260 -6.58 14.25 -18.14
N ASP A 261 -7.21 13.87 -17.04
CA ASP A 261 -6.59 13.91 -15.72
C ASP A 261 -5.27 13.14 -15.71
N SER A 262 -4.25 13.76 -15.13
CA SER A 262 -2.88 13.24 -15.16
C SER A 262 -2.15 13.57 -13.87
N VAL A 263 -1.13 12.76 -13.56
CA VAL A 263 -0.36 12.91 -12.34
C VAL A 263 0.71 13.97 -12.54
N VAL A 264 0.73 14.95 -11.63
CA VAL A 264 1.76 15.99 -11.53
C VAL A 264 2.53 15.78 -10.23
N GLN A 265 3.86 15.79 -10.31
CA GLN A 265 4.78 15.57 -9.20
C GLN A 265 5.66 16.79 -8.95
N LEU A 266 6.05 16.96 -7.69
CA LEU A 266 7.02 17.96 -7.24
C LEU A 266 8.30 17.24 -6.79
N THR A 267 9.43 17.65 -7.34
CA THR A 267 10.75 17.06 -7.10
C THR A 267 11.72 18.17 -6.71
N ALA A 268 12.47 18.02 -5.62
CA ALA A 268 13.57 18.89 -5.25
C ALA A 268 14.84 18.44 -5.96
N LYS A 269 15.52 19.35 -6.64
CA LYS A 269 16.80 19.11 -7.30
C LYS A 269 17.95 19.76 -6.53
N ARG A 270 19.01 18.98 -6.26
CA ARG A 270 20.32 19.44 -5.78
C ARG A 270 21.28 19.62 -6.96
N GLN A 271 22.32 20.42 -6.78
CA GLN A 271 23.37 20.59 -7.79
C GLN A 271 24.04 19.26 -8.10
N GLU A 272 24.49 19.10 -9.34
CA GLU A 272 25.38 17.99 -9.71
C GLU A 272 26.64 18.09 -8.84
N ASP A 273 27.02 16.99 -8.21
CA ASP A 273 28.31 16.87 -7.53
C ASP A 273 29.28 16.02 -8.38
N ALA A 274 30.48 15.78 -7.86
CA ALA A 274 31.52 15.10 -8.63
C ALA A 274 31.31 13.58 -8.74
N ASP A 275 30.23 13.04 -8.16
CA ASP A 275 29.90 11.62 -8.27
C ASP A 275 29.19 11.29 -9.59
N THR A 276 29.18 10.02 -9.98
CA THR A 276 28.57 9.57 -11.24
C THR A 276 27.09 9.16 -11.07
N SER A 277 26.47 9.47 -9.93
CA SER A 277 25.18 8.97 -9.50
C SER A 277 24.16 10.11 -9.34
N THR A 278 23.27 10.25 -10.32
CA THR A 278 22.18 11.23 -10.28
C THR A 278 21.12 10.94 -9.21
N TYR A 279 21.15 9.79 -8.52
CA TYR A 279 20.14 9.38 -7.55
C TYR A 279 20.02 10.33 -6.34
N ASN A 280 21.13 10.93 -5.92
CA ASN A 280 21.14 11.89 -4.82
C ASN A 280 20.65 13.28 -5.26
N GLU A 281 20.61 13.58 -6.55
CA GLU A 281 20.31 14.93 -7.00
C GLU A 281 18.81 15.21 -7.03
N TYR A 282 17.95 14.19 -7.06
CA TYR A 282 16.51 14.34 -7.19
C TYR A 282 15.78 13.72 -5.99
N THR A 283 15.06 14.54 -5.23
CA THR A 283 14.24 14.11 -4.08
C THR A 283 12.77 14.35 -4.37
N HIS A 284 11.95 13.31 -4.41
CA HIS A 284 10.51 13.46 -4.56
C HIS A 284 9.87 14.13 -3.33
N VAL A 285 9.06 15.16 -3.54
CA VAL A 285 8.40 15.95 -2.48
C VAL A 285 6.91 15.61 -2.38
N ALA A 286 6.18 15.62 -3.50
CA ALA A 286 4.74 15.42 -3.51
C ALA A 286 4.20 14.97 -4.89
N THR A 287 2.96 14.49 -4.92
CA THR A 287 2.22 14.19 -6.15
C THR A 287 0.75 14.55 -6.01
N VAL A 288 0.09 14.92 -7.12
CA VAL A 288 -1.35 15.18 -7.19
C VAL A 288 -1.91 14.74 -8.55
N THR A 289 -3.13 14.23 -8.58
CA THR A 289 -3.89 14.08 -9.83
C THR A 289 -4.48 15.43 -10.21
N ALA A 290 -3.91 16.07 -11.22
CA ALA A 290 -4.38 17.34 -11.74
C ALA A 290 -5.41 17.13 -12.85
N SER A 291 -6.35 18.06 -12.98
CA SER A 291 -7.36 18.06 -14.04
C SER A 291 -7.29 19.36 -14.85
N SER A 292 -7.93 19.37 -16.02
CA SER A 292 -8.08 20.60 -16.82
C SER A 292 -9.23 21.49 -16.34
N THR A 293 -10.00 21.06 -15.33
CA THR A 293 -11.23 21.73 -14.89
C THR A 293 -11.07 22.50 -13.57
N GLU A 294 -10.13 22.11 -12.72
CA GLU A 294 -9.91 22.76 -11.42
C GLU A 294 -8.44 22.83 -11.02
N TRP A 295 -8.09 23.84 -10.24
CA TRP A 295 -6.78 23.98 -9.63
C TRP A 295 -6.63 23.02 -8.46
N ARG A 296 -5.50 22.30 -8.41
CA ARG A 296 -5.18 21.32 -7.38
C ARG A 296 -3.94 21.74 -6.60
N LEU A 297 -4.01 21.62 -5.27
CA LEU A 297 -2.86 21.82 -4.39
C LEU A 297 -1.90 20.64 -4.51
N LEU A 298 -0.64 20.93 -4.77
CA LEU A 298 0.49 20.01 -4.73
C LEU A 298 1.39 20.44 -3.56
N GLN A 299 1.37 19.69 -2.45
CA GLN A 299 2.05 20.06 -1.21
C GLN A 299 2.84 18.88 -0.62
N GLY A 300 4.03 19.14 -0.08
CA GLY A 300 4.83 18.18 0.66
C GLY A 300 5.92 18.84 1.50
N TYR A 301 6.75 18.03 2.15
CA TYR A 301 7.87 18.51 2.95
C TYR A 301 9.19 18.12 2.30
N TYR A 302 10.15 19.04 2.28
CA TYR A 302 11.51 18.81 1.80
C TYR A 302 12.53 19.08 2.90
N THR A 303 13.43 18.15 3.18
CA THR A 303 14.56 18.37 4.09
C THR A 303 15.82 18.55 3.27
N GLN A 304 16.45 19.72 3.36
CA GLN A 304 17.78 19.90 2.79
C GLN A 304 18.77 19.10 3.64
N SER A 305 19.41 18.09 3.05
CA SER A 305 20.38 17.22 3.72
C SER A 305 21.68 17.12 2.93
N GLY A 306 22.79 16.88 3.63
CA GLY A 306 24.11 16.72 3.02
C GLY A 306 24.80 18.04 2.63
N SER A 307 25.96 17.91 1.97
CA SER A 307 26.77 19.06 1.52
C SER A 307 26.40 19.57 0.13
N THR A 308 25.68 18.79 -0.67
CA THR A 308 25.29 19.16 -2.04
C THR A 308 24.23 20.26 -2.00
N ALA A 309 24.56 21.41 -2.59
CA ALA A 309 23.70 22.58 -2.53
C ALA A 309 22.36 22.33 -3.24
N PHE A 310 21.28 22.85 -2.67
CA PHE A 310 19.98 22.89 -3.34
C PHE A 310 20.09 23.71 -4.65
N GLN A 311 19.41 23.26 -5.71
CA GLN A 311 19.38 23.94 -7.00
C GLN A 311 18.02 24.59 -7.29
N HIS A 312 16.95 23.79 -7.39
CA HIS A 312 15.58 24.26 -7.65
C HIS A 312 14.56 23.14 -7.42
N PHE A 313 13.28 23.47 -7.34
CA PHE A 313 12.22 22.48 -7.47
C PHE A 313 11.86 22.28 -8.95
N ILE A 314 11.39 21.08 -9.29
CA ILE A 314 10.88 20.68 -10.60
C ILE A 314 9.46 20.20 -10.41
N ILE A 315 8.56 20.66 -11.26
CA ILE A 315 7.17 20.26 -11.33
C ILE A 315 7.08 19.45 -12.62
N GLU A 316 6.76 18.17 -12.53
CA GLU A 316 6.81 17.24 -13.66
C GLU A 316 5.45 16.57 -13.82
N ALA A 317 5.12 16.08 -15.01
CA ALA A 317 3.89 15.32 -15.21
C ALA A 317 4.18 14.01 -15.92
N THR A 318 3.49 12.94 -15.52
CA THR A 318 3.74 11.58 -16.02
C THR A 318 3.47 11.43 -17.50
N ASP A 319 2.54 12.21 -18.05
CA ASP A 319 2.38 12.35 -19.49
C ASP A 319 3.47 13.30 -20.03
N ALA A 320 4.26 12.79 -20.97
CA ALA A 320 5.44 13.44 -21.52
C ALA A 320 5.14 14.68 -22.39
N THR A 321 3.90 14.87 -22.85
CA THR A 321 3.55 15.86 -23.87
C THR A 321 2.55 16.91 -23.40
N MET A 322 1.85 16.64 -22.30
CA MET A 322 0.82 17.54 -21.79
C MET A 322 1.37 18.90 -21.36
N SER A 323 0.57 19.94 -21.59
CA SER A 323 0.79 21.29 -21.09
C SER A 323 0.03 21.50 -19.78
N TYR A 324 0.57 22.30 -18.88
CA TYR A 324 -0.10 22.61 -17.61
C TYR A 324 0.31 23.97 -17.06
N TYR A 325 -0.53 24.49 -16.18
CA TYR A 325 -0.34 25.71 -15.43
C TYR A 325 0.15 25.40 -14.01
N ALA A 326 0.98 26.28 -13.47
CA ALA A 326 1.40 26.30 -12.07
C ALA A 326 1.30 27.71 -11.50
N ASP A 327 0.87 27.82 -10.25
CA ASP A 327 0.61 29.11 -9.59
C ASP A 327 0.81 29.01 -8.07
N ASP A 328 0.94 30.16 -7.41
CA ASP A 328 1.08 30.32 -5.96
C ASP A 328 2.12 29.40 -5.30
N PHE A 329 3.33 29.32 -5.87
CA PHE A 329 4.42 28.57 -5.24
C PHE A 329 4.78 29.20 -3.88
N SER A 330 4.95 28.36 -2.87
CA SER A 330 5.27 28.78 -1.51
C SER A 330 6.21 27.78 -0.83
N ILE A 331 7.11 28.31 -0.02
CA ILE A 331 8.02 27.51 0.80
C ILE A 331 8.30 28.21 2.13
N GLY A 332 8.22 27.49 3.24
CA GLY A 332 8.56 28.01 4.56
C GLY A 332 8.85 26.92 5.60
N GLY A 333 9.11 27.30 6.84
CA GLY A 333 9.19 26.34 7.96
C GLY A 333 10.58 25.93 8.46
N GLN A 334 11.63 26.77 8.35
CA GLN A 334 12.96 26.52 8.96
C GLN A 334 12.86 26.13 10.45
N ARG A 335 12.80 24.83 10.75
CA ARG A 335 13.01 24.29 12.10
C ARG A 335 14.40 23.64 12.12
N PRO A 336 15.29 23.99 13.06
CA PRO A 336 16.53 23.25 13.23
C PRO A 336 16.21 21.78 13.45
N ALA A 337 16.86 20.86 12.72
CA ALA A 337 16.93 19.47 13.14
C ALA A 337 17.40 19.44 14.61
N ALA A 338 16.73 18.63 15.43
CA ALA A 338 17.01 18.55 16.85
C ALA A 338 18.52 18.42 17.11
N SER A 339 19.05 19.36 17.88
CA SER A 339 20.47 19.49 18.20
C SER A 339 21.01 18.24 18.91
N SER A 340 21.97 17.55 18.29
CA SER A 340 22.97 16.76 19.02
C SER A 340 24.33 17.43 18.88
N SER A 341 24.94 17.71 20.02
CA SER A 341 26.19 18.44 20.18
C SER A 341 27.41 17.70 19.61
N SER A 342 28.17 18.42 18.79
CA SER A 342 29.61 18.32 18.47
C SER A 342 30.37 17.02 18.77
N SER A 343 30.89 16.37 17.73
CA SER A 343 32.33 16.13 17.59
C SER A 343 32.72 15.88 16.12
N SER A 344 33.99 16.11 15.86
CA SER A 344 34.68 16.37 14.59
C SER A 344 34.50 15.34 13.46
N SER A 345 34.54 15.90 12.26
CA SER A 345 34.61 15.32 10.92
C SER A 345 35.44 14.04 10.75
N SER A 346 34.78 13.00 10.23
CA SER A 346 35.30 12.17 9.15
C SER A 346 34.14 11.83 8.23
N SER A 347 34.25 12.22 6.96
CA SER A 347 33.28 11.97 5.90
C SER A 347 33.13 10.47 5.65
N ALA A 348 32.16 9.85 6.32
CA ALA A 348 31.65 8.54 5.99
C ALA A 348 30.52 8.71 4.95
N PRO A 349 30.43 7.82 3.93
CA PRO A 349 29.34 7.85 2.96
C PRO A 349 27.99 7.78 3.68
N SER A 350 26.95 8.42 3.12
CA SER A 350 25.58 8.29 3.59
C SER A 350 25.18 6.81 3.57
N GLN A 351 25.27 6.17 4.72
CA GLN A 351 25.05 4.74 4.86
C GLN A 351 23.54 4.49 4.69
N THR A 352 23.14 3.97 3.53
CA THR A 352 21.88 3.22 3.45
C THR A 352 22.00 2.06 4.43
N CYS A 353 21.34 2.14 5.58
CA CYS A 353 21.35 1.04 6.55
C CYS A 353 20.52 -0.09 5.99
N GLU A 354 21.19 -1.03 5.33
CA GLU A 354 20.55 -2.26 4.91
C GLU A 354 20.21 -3.08 6.17
N LEU A 355 18.92 -3.36 6.36
CA LEU A 355 18.47 -4.19 7.46
C LEU A 355 18.87 -5.65 7.18
N LYS A 356 19.85 -6.17 7.93
CA LYS A 356 20.39 -7.52 7.76
C LYS A 356 20.17 -8.34 9.01
N ALA A 357 19.84 -9.60 8.79
CA ALA A 357 19.85 -10.60 9.86
C ALA A 357 21.28 -11.15 10.06
N PRO A 358 21.63 -11.63 11.27
CA PRO A 358 20.80 -11.68 12.47
C PRO A 358 20.63 -10.29 13.11
N LEU A 359 19.41 -10.01 13.59
CA LEU A 359 19.10 -8.78 14.33
C LEU A 359 19.35 -9.01 15.82
N GLN A 360 19.82 -7.98 16.53
CA GLN A 360 19.93 -7.98 17.99
C GLN A 360 19.28 -6.73 18.58
N TRP A 361 18.61 -6.90 19.71
CA TRP A 361 17.85 -5.85 20.37
C TRP A 361 18.28 -5.68 21.81
N THR A 362 18.09 -4.48 22.33
CA THR A 362 18.05 -4.21 23.77
C THR A 362 16.64 -3.84 24.17
N SER A 363 16.13 -4.39 25.28
CA SER A 363 14.83 -4.02 25.82
C SER A 363 14.95 -3.06 27.00
N THR A 364 14.04 -2.12 27.10
CA THR A 364 13.79 -1.38 28.34
C THR A 364 13.15 -2.27 29.41
N GLY A 365 13.00 -1.76 30.64
CA GLY A 365 11.95 -2.26 31.54
C GLY A 365 10.54 -1.99 30.98
N PRO A 366 9.47 -2.40 31.69
CA PRO A 366 8.11 -2.06 31.30
C PRO A 366 7.91 -0.54 31.38
N LEU A 367 7.56 0.10 30.26
CA LEU A 367 7.36 1.54 30.13
C LEU A 367 5.90 1.96 30.34
N ILE A 368 4.95 1.09 30.00
CA ILE A 368 3.51 1.36 30.16
C ILE A 368 2.87 0.13 30.80
N SER A 369 2.37 0.31 32.01
CA SER A 369 1.69 -0.69 32.82
C SER A 369 0.28 -0.23 33.18
N PRO A 370 -0.66 -1.17 33.45
CA PRO A 370 -1.97 -0.82 34.01
C PRO A 370 -1.89 0.22 35.14
N LYS A 371 -2.51 1.39 34.95
CA LYS A 371 -2.65 2.41 36.01
C LYS A 371 -3.85 2.18 36.90
N ASN A 372 -4.91 1.65 36.33
CA ASN A 372 -6.10 1.26 37.05
C ASN A 372 -5.89 -0.18 37.54
N SER A 373 -6.06 -0.42 38.85
CA SER A 373 -5.89 -1.74 39.46
C SER A 373 -6.84 -2.81 38.91
N ASN A 374 -7.93 -2.41 38.25
CA ASN A 374 -8.88 -3.32 37.62
C ASN A 374 -8.39 -3.79 36.24
N TRP A 375 -7.50 -3.06 35.59
CA TRP A 375 -6.92 -3.45 34.31
C TRP A 375 -5.87 -4.52 34.56
N LYS A 376 -6.06 -5.69 33.96
CA LYS A 376 -5.15 -6.83 34.06
C LYS A 376 -3.95 -6.65 33.15
N SER A 377 -4.14 -6.02 32.00
CA SER A 377 -3.10 -5.88 30.98
C SER A 377 -3.27 -4.64 30.11
N ILE A 378 -2.16 -4.20 29.50
CA ILE A 378 -2.13 -3.28 28.36
C ILE A 378 -1.43 -4.01 27.21
N LYS A 379 -2.04 -3.94 26.03
CA LYS A 379 -1.80 -4.84 24.90
C LYS A 379 -1.85 -4.11 23.55
N ASP A 380 -1.34 -4.75 22.51
CA ASP A 380 -1.51 -4.42 21.10
C ASP A 380 -1.32 -2.90 20.80
N PRO A 381 -0.13 -2.34 21.08
CA PRO A 381 0.08 -0.91 20.95
C PRO A 381 0.19 -0.49 19.48
N SER A 382 -0.36 0.68 19.18
CA SER A 382 -0.08 1.44 17.96
C SER A 382 0.47 2.82 18.27
N VAL A 383 1.54 3.23 17.57
CA VAL A 383 2.32 4.42 17.91
C VAL A 383 2.72 5.27 16.71
N VAL A 384 2.50 6.59 16.82
CA VAL A 384 3.10 7.62 15.94
C VAL A 384 3.81 8.68 16.75
N LYS A 385 4.80 9.33 16.13
CA LYS A 385 5.32 10.61 16.60
C LYS A 385 4.80 11.74 15.72
N TYR A 386 4.04 12.65 16.29
CA TYR A 386 3.48 13.82 15.59
C TYR A 386 3.68 15.07 16.43
N ASN A 387 4.14 16.17 15.81
CA ASN A 387 4.48 17.42 16.50
C ASN A 387 5.40 17.25 17.72
N GLY A 388 6.33 16.28 17.67
CA GLY A 388 7.29 16.01 18.76
C GLY A 388 6.74 15.15 19.90
N THR A 389 5.48 14.71 19.82
CA THR A 389 4.81 13.92 20.84
C THR A 389 4.53 12.51 20.32
N TYR A 390 4.82 11.50 21.14
CA TYR A 390 4.36 10.14 20.91
C TYR A 390 2.88 10.04 21.26
N HIS A 391 2.09 9.49 20.36
CA HIS A 391 0.70 9.15 20.57
C HIS A 391 0.56 7.64 20.51
N VAL A 392 0.12 7.03 21.62
CA VAL A 392 -0.03 5.58 21.74
C VAL A 392 -1.49 5.24 21.97
N TYR A 393 -2.02 4.39 21.12
CA TYR A 393 -3.30 3.71 21.29
C TYR A 393 -3.01 2.26 21.64
N ALA A 394 -3.73 1.68 22.60
CA ALA A 394 -3.48 0.31 23.02
C ALA A 394 -4.77 -0.34 23.52
N THR A 395 -4.85 -1.65 23.40
CA THR A 395 -5.86 -2.47 24.06
C THR A 395 -5.57 -2.50 25.57
N TYR A 396 -6.60 -2.52 26.41
CA TYR A 396 -6.47 -3.00 27.79
C TYR A 396 -7.56 -4.04 28.08
N TYR A 397 -7.26 -4.99 28.96
CA TYR A 397 -8.24 -5.97 29.44
C TYR A 397 -8.53 -5.74 30.91
N ASP A 398 -9.81 -5.68 31.29
CA ASP A 398 -10.28 -5.71 32.68
C ASP A 398 -11.17 -6.94 32.91
N THR A 399 -12.47 -6.82 32.65
CA THR A 399 -13.45 -7.89 32.46
C THR A 399 -13.82 -8.07 30.98
N SER A 400 -13.49 -7.09 30.14
CA SER A 400 -13.61 -7.16 28.68
C SER A 400 -12.50 -6.36 28.01
N TYR A 401 -12.30 -6.60 26.72
CA TYR A 401 -11.35 -5.84 25.93
C TYR A 401 -11.88 -4.44 25.62
N LYS A 402 -11.04 -3.45 25.91
CA LYS A 402 -11.29 -2.03 25.73
C LYS A 402 -10.02 -1.37 25.18
N SER A 403 -10.04 -0.06 24.95
CA SER A 403 -8.86 0.65 24.48
C SER A 403 -8.56 1.90 25.27
N MET A 404 -7.29 2.30 25.25
CA MET A 404 -6.79 3.51 25.88
C MET A 404 -5.97 4.34 24.91
N TYR A 405 -5.82 5.61 25.26
CA TYR A 405 -4.94 6.58 24.62
C TYR A 405 -4.00 7.18 25.66
N THR A 406 -2.73 7.35 25.32
CA THR A 406 -1.75 8.11 26.11
C THR A 406 -0.81 8.88 25.17
N SER A 407 -0.22 9.96 25.68
CA SER A 407 0.75 10.74 24.92
C SER A 407 1.83 11.35 25.80
N PHE A 408 3.05 11.42 25.27
CA PHE A 408 4.24 11.88 25.98
C PHE A 408 5.34 12.26 24.99
N THR A 409 6.29 13.08 25.41
CA THR A 409 7.42 13.53 24.57
C THR A 409 8.69 12.69 24.75
N ASP A 410 8.80 11.99 25.89
CA ASP A 410 9.93 11.15 26.27
C ASP A 410 9.40 9.83 26.85
N TRP A 411 9.97 8.71 26.41
CA TRP A 411 9.68 7.36 26.90
C TRP A 411 9.85 7.21 28.41
N ASN A 412 10.75 7.97 29.04
CA ASN A 412 10.89 7.99 30.50
C ASN A 412 9.64 8.49 31.23
N ASN A 413 8.80 9.27 30.54
CA ASN A 413 7.55 9.81 31.07
C ASN A 413 6.33 8.99 30.65
N ALA A 414 6.50 7.88 29.90
CA ALA A 414 5.40 7.10 29.35
C ALA A 414 4.46 6.56 30.44
N GLN A 415 5.01 6.01 31.53
CA GLN A 415 4.20 5.56 32.67
C GLN A 415 3.56 6.73 33.43
N ALA A 416 4.17 7.91 33.45
CA ALA A 416 3.61 9.07 34.17
C ALA A 416 2.43 9.70 33.39
N ALA A 417 2.44 9.62 32.06
CA ALA A 417 1.43 10.19 31.19
C ALA A 417 0.00 9.66 31.46
N PRO A 418 -1.06 10.46 31.26
CA PRO A 418 -2.44 10.01 31.48
C PRO A 418 -2.82 8.80 30.61
N HIS A 419 -3.38 7.76 31.21
CA HIS A 419 -3.99 6.64 30.48
C HIS A 419 -5.48 6.92 30.33
N ILE A 420 -5.87 7.45 29.19
CA ILE A 420 -7.25 7.87 28.92
C ILE A 420 -8.01 6.69 28.33
N SER A 421 -8.93 6.13 29.11
CA SER A 421 -9.86 5.11 28.62
C SER A 421 -10.72 5.67 27.49
N MET A 422 -10.84 4.92 26.39
CA MET A 422 -11.74 5.23 25.28
C MET A 422 -13.14 4.63 25.49
N ASN A 423 -13.32 3.76 26.48
CA ASN A 423 -14.61 3.18 26.80
C ASN A 423 -15.68 4.27 27.07
N GLY A 424 -16.82 4.17 26.41
CA GLY A 424 -17.91 5.15 26.50
C GLY A 424 -17.76 6.38 25.61
N THR A 425 -16.68 6.47 24.81
CA THR A 425 -16.57 7.48 23.74
C THR A 425 -17.38 7.09 22.50
N THR A 426 -17.51 8.00 21.53
CA THR A 426 -18.24 7.77 20.27
C THR A 426 -17.71 6.58 19.45
N VAL A 427 -16.40 6.32 19.49
CA VAL A 427 -15.79 5.14 18.85
C VAL A 427 -16.08 3.84 19.63
N GLY A 428 -16.47 3.96 20.90
CA GLY A 428 -16.68 2.83 21.81
C GLY A 428 -15.34 2.31 22.36
N ASN A 429 -14.64 1.48 21.59
CA ASN A 429 -13.32 0.92 21.91
C ASN A 429 -12.64 0.47 20.61
N SER A 430 -11.31 0.52 20.53
CA SER A 430 -10.53 0.01 19.39
C SER A 430 -9.54 -1.03 19.84
N VAL A 431 -9.87 -2.31 19.65
CA VAL A 431 -9.01 -3.45 20.03
C VAL A 431 -8.08 -3.78 18.86
N ALA A 432 -6.80 -4.06 19.18
CA ALA A 432 -5.69 -4.14 18.24
C ALA A 432 -5.69 -2.94 17.27
N PRO A 433 -5.56 -1.71 17.82
CA PRO A 433 -5.66 -0.50 17.02
C PRO A 433 -4.50 -0.39 16.03
N GLN A 434 -4.72 0.28 14.90
CA GLN A 434 -3.65 0.86 14.08
C GLN A 434 -3.99 2.32 13.76
N VAL A 435 -3.12 3.26 14.12
CA VAL A 435 -3.32 4.69 13.87
C VAL A 435 -2.43 5.20 12.75
N PHE A 436 -2.93 6.04 11.83
CA PHE A 436 -2.08 6.76 10.85
C PHE A 436 -2.82 7.97 10.27
N PHE A 437 -2.09 8.91 9.69
CA PHE A 437 -2.66 10.03 8.98
C PHE A 437 -2.84 9.67 7.50
N PHE A 438 -4.06 9.73 6.97
CA PHE A 438 -4.31 9.51 5.55
C PHE A 438 -4.35 10.85 4.83
N ARG A 439 -3.24 11.19 4.16
CA ARG A 439 -3.06 12.51 3.52
C ARG A 439 -4.14 12.87 2.51
N PRO A 440 -4.62 11.95 1.62
CA PRO A 440 -5.62 12.33 0.63
C PRO A 440 -6.96 12.80 1.22
N HIS A 441 -7.28 12.41 2.46
CA HIS A 441 -8.48 12.90 3.15
C HIS A 441 -8.18 13.98 4.19
N ASN A 442 -6.91 14.26 4.48
CA ASN A 442 -6.48 15.14 5.57
C ASN A 442 -7.11 14.72 6.92
N LYS A 443 -7.07 13.42 7.24
CA LYS A 443 -7.68 12.83 8.44
C LYS A 443 -6.77 11.79 9.06
N TRP A 444 -6.81 11.70 10.38
CA TRP A 444 -6.30 10.52 11.09
C TRP A 444 -7.31 9.38 10.97
N TYR A 445 -6.78 8.17 10.83
CA TYR A 445 -7.52 6.92 10.80
C TYR A 445 -7.09 6.06 11.99
N LEU A 446 -8.08 5.41 12.61
CA LEU A 446 -7.88 4.40 13.64
C LEU A 446 -8.60 3.13 13.20
N ILE A 447 -7.82 2.11 12.83
CA ILE A 447 -8.30 0.80 12.44
C ILE A 447 -8.51 -0.07 13.69
N THR A 448 -9.49 -0.98 13.65
CA THR A 448 -9.81 -1.90 14.76
C THR A 448 -10.45 -3.18 14.23
N GLN A 449 -10.49 -4.23 15.08
CA GLN A 449 -11.05 -5.55 14.74
C GLN A 449 -12.44 -5.88 15.32
N TRP A 450 -12.85 -7.15 15.13
CA TRP A 450 -14.14 -7.78 15.42
C TRP A 450 -15.27 -7.25 14.55
N GLY A 451 -15.14 -7.53 13.25
CA GLY A 451 -15.72 -6.76 12.18
C GLY A 451 -14.78 -5.60 11.88
N GLY A 452 -13.84 -5.83 10.96
CA GLY A 452 -12.86 -4.87 10.52
C GLY A 452 -13.51 -3.51 10.30
N ALA A 453 -13.02 -2.51 11.04
CA ALA A 453 -13.63 -1.20 11.09
C ALA A 453 -12.59 -0.09 11.19
N TYR A 454 -13.00 1.12 10.83
CA TYR A 454 -12.20 2.32 10.99
C TYR A 454 -13.02 3.44 11.65
N SER A 455 -12.30 4.34 12.29
CA SER A 455 -12.80 5.64 12.77
C SER A 455 -11.85 6.75 12.32
N THR A 456 -12.33 7.99 12.31
CA THR A 456 -11.52 9.15 11.89
C THR A 456 -11.56 10.30 12.89
N THR A 457 -10.53 11.14 12.89
CA THR A 457 -10.47 12.42 13.61
C THR A 457 -9.61 13.42 12.85
N ASP A 458 -9.83 14.72 13.09
CA ASP A 458 -8.95 15.80 12.64
C ASP A 458 -7.77 16.01 13.61
N ASP A 459 -7.94 15.63 14.88
CA ASP A 459 -7.01 15.92 15.97
C ASP A 459 -6.69 14.63 16.74
N ILE A 460 -5.47 14.12 16.55
CA ILE A 460 -4.97 12.92 17.24
C ILE A 460 -4.65 13.17 18.73
N SER A 461 -4.60 14.42 19.17
CA SER A 461 -4.35 14.75 20.59
C SER A 461 -5.54 14.44 21.50
N ARG A 462 -6.71 14.13 20.92
CA ARG A 462 -7.95 13.87 21.64
C ARG A 462 -8.54 12.51 21.25
N PRO A 463 -9.04 11.71 22.20
CA PRO A 463 -9.71 10.45 21.90
C PRO A 463 -11.15 10.64 21.38
N ASN A 464 -11.46 11.75 20.70
CA ASN A 464 -12.78 12.05 20.14
C ASN A 464 -12.90 11.55 18.69
N TRP A 465 -12.77 10.24 18.52
CA TRP A 465 -12.89 9.57 17.23
C TRP A 465 -14.35 9.45 16.79
N SER A 466 -14.59 9.45 15.48
CA SER A 466 -15.91 9.18 14.92
C SER A 466 -16.45 7.79 15.32
N ALA A 467 -17.75 7.56 15.14
CA ALA A 467 -18.30 6.21 15.23
C ALA A 467 -17.64 5.28 14.20
N LYS A 468 -17.54 3.99 14.54
CA LYS A 468 -16.94 2.97 13.68
C LYS A 468 -17.71 2.79 12.38
N LYS A 469 -16.98 2.67 11.28
CA LYS A 469 -17.50 2.29 9.95
C LYS A 469 -16.82 1.01 9.50
N LYS A 470 -17.56 0.17 8.75
CA LYS A 470 -17.04 -1.08 8.20
C LYS A 470 -15.88 -0.82 7.24
N LEU A 471 -14.81 -1.59 7.37
CA LEU A 471 -13.58 -1.47 6.59
C LEU A 471 -13.54 -2.42 5.40
N LEU A 472 -13.93 -3.68 5.59
CA LEU A 472 -13.79 -4.73 4.58
C LEU A 472 -15.13 -5.37 4.20
N GLN A 473 -15.53 -5.24 2.94
CA GLN A 473 -16.65 -6.00 2.39
C GLN A 473 -16.21 -7.41 2.00
N GLY A 474 -17.00 -8.42 2.36
CA GLY A 474 -16.62 -9.82 2.18
C GLY A 474 -15.56 -10.30 3.19
N GLU A 475 -15.45 -9.66 4.34
CA GLU A 475 -14.57 -10.08 5.44
C GLU A 475 -14.86 -11.53 5.86
N PRO A 476 -13.84 -12.40 5.94
CA PRO A 476 -14.03 -13.77 6.39
C PRO A 476 -14.22 -13.83 7.90
N ALA A 477 -14.88 -14.90 8.37
CA ALA A 477 -15.09 -15.12 9.80
C ALA A 477 -13.77 -15.21 10.56
N ASN A 478 -13.78 -14.70 11.80
CA ASN A 478 -12.64 -14.67 12.72
C ASN A 478 -11.46 -13.81 12.25
N SER A 479 -11.69 -12.77 11.43
CA SER A 479 -10.62 -11.83 11.06
C SER A 479 -10.19 -10.95 12.24
N LEU A 480 -8.88 -10.78 12.42
CA LEU A 480 -8.26 -9.95 13.44
C LEU A 480 -6.96 -9.29 12.94
N ASP A 481 -6.45 -8.36 13.75
CA ASP A 481 -5.17 -7.65 13.57
C ASP A 481 -5.02 -7.01 12.19
N PHE A 482 -5.95 -6.11 11.89
CA PHE A 482 -5.99 -5.38 10.63
C PHE A 482 -4.88 -4.33 10.52
N TRP A 483 -4.14 -4.35 9.42
CA TRP A 483 -3.01 -3.47 9.15
C TRP A 483 -3.10 -2.84 7.76
N VAL A 484 -3.32 -1.52 7.71
CA VAL A 484 -3.34 -0.74 6.46
C VAL A 484 -1.96 -0.19 6.15
N ILE A 485 -1.52 -0.26 4.90
CA ILE A 485 -0.40 0.52 4.35
C ILE A 485 -0.73 0.93 2.91
N CYS A 486 -0.32 2.12 2.49
CA CYS A 486 -0.50 2.57 1.12
C CYS A 486 0.83 2.92 0.45
N ASN A 487 0.89 2.65 -0.86
CA ASN A 487 1.88 3.26 -1.74
C ASN A 487 1.22 4.42 -2.51
N ALA A 488 1.86 4.91 -3.58
CA ALA A 488 1.35 6.03 -4.36
C ALA A 488 0.02 5.76 -5.09
N THR A 489 -0.34 4.50 -5.33
CA THR A 489 -1.49 4.13 -6.18
C THR A 489 -2.55 3.29 -5.46
N HIS A 490 -2.17 2.56 -4.43
CA HIS A 490 -3.04 1.60 -3.73
C HIS A 490 -2.84 1.62 -2.22
N CYS A 491 -3.91 1.26 -1.52
CA CYS A 491 -3.88 0.86 -0.12
C CYS A 491 -4.10 -0.63 -0.01
N TYR A 492 -3.42 -1.24 0.95
CA TYR A 492 -3.39 -2.67 1.23
C TYR A 492 -3.83 -2.85 2.68
N LEU A 493 -4.70 -3.83 2.93
CA LEU A 493 -5.21 -4.20 4.24
C LEU A 493 -4.79 -5.64 4.51
N TYR A 494 -3.73 -5.82 5.30
CA TYR A 494 -3.30 -7.13 5.77
C TYR A 494 -4.07 -7.50 7.04
N PHE A 495 -4.34 -8.79 7.25
CA PHE A 495 -5.00 -9.29 8.46
C PHE A 495 -4.79 -10.80 8.64
N SER A 496 -5.04 -11.28 9.85
CA SER A 496 -4.90 -12.68 10.25
C SER A 496 -6.23 -13.26 10.74
N ARG A 497 -6.26 -14.58 10.97
CA ARG A 497 -7.44 -15.31 11.47
C ARG A 497 -7.10 -16.41 12.50
N ASP A 498 -5.88 -16.38 13.05
CA ASP A 498 -5.31 -17.45 13.87
C ASP A 498 -5.35 -18.83 13.20
N ASP A 499 -5.23 -18.89 11.88
CA ASP A 499 -5.35 -20.13 11.11
C ASP A 499 -4.06 -20.54 10.39
N GLY A 500 -2.97 -19.79 10.58
CA GLY A 500 -1.70 -20.03 9.88
C GLY A 500 -1.63 -19.34 8.53
N VAL A 501 -2.55 -18.41 8.23
CA VAL A 501 -2.65 -17.72 6.94
C VAL A 501 -2.63 -16.20 7.13
N LEU A 502 -1.83 -15.52 6.30
CA LEU A 502 -1.84 -14.07 6.17
C LEU A 502 -2.67 -13.68 4.94
N TYR A 503 -3.66 -12.81 5.14
CA TYR A 503 -4.56 -12.33 4.10
C TYR A 503 -4.26 -10.88 3.73
N MET A 504 -4.66 -10.47 2.52
CA MET A 504 -4.59 -9.08 2.07
C MET A 504 -5.77 -8.71 1.18
N SER A 505 -6.40 -7.57 1.49
CA SER A 505 -7.31 -6.86 0.59
C SER A 505 -6.62 -5.63 0.00
N LYS A 506 -7.00 -5.23 -1.22
CA LYS A 506 -6.39 -4.11 -1.94
C LYS A 506 -7.47 -3.20 -2.49
N THR A 507 -7.22 -1.90 -2.43
CA THR A 507 -8.07 -0.87 -3.05
C THR A 507 -7.18 0.23 -3.62
N THR A 508 -7.67 1.01 -4.59
CA THR A 508 -6.92 2.16 -5.08
C THR A 508 -6.84 3.24 -3.99
N ILE A 509 -5.79 4.05 -3.97
CA ILE A 509 -5.63 5.09 -2.95
C ILE A 509 -6.81 6.08 -2.96
N GLY A 510 -7.37 6.39 -4.13
CA GLY A 510 -8.55 7.24 -4.26
C GLY A 510 -9.87 6.60 -3.82
N ASN A 511 -9.91 5.27 -3.67
CA ASN A 511 -11.09 4.54 -3.20
C ASN A 511 -11.00 4.13 -1.73
N PHE A 512 -9.84 4.32 -1.09
CA PHE A 512 -9.70 4.13 0.36
C PHE A 512 -10.76 4.97 1.11
N PRO A 513 -11.38 4.47 2.20
CA PRO A 513 -11.13 3.22 2.93
C PRO A 513 -11.98 2.04 2.47
N ASN A 514 -12.50 2.04 1.24
CA ASN A 514 -13.42 0.99 0.78
C ASN A 514 -12.64 -0.24 0.28
N PHE A 515 -12.45 -1.24 1.14
CA PHE A 515 -11.90 -2.55 0.77
C PHE A 515 -13.02 -3.55 0.45
N SER A 516 -12.75 -4.45 -0.49
CA SER A 516 -13.70 -5.50 -0.89
C SER A 516 -12.95 -6.75 -1.37
N GLY A 517 -13.36 -7.91 -0.86
CA GLY A 517 -12.69 -9.17 -1.13
C GLY A 517 -11.29 -9.23 -0.54
N TYR A 518 -10.63 -10.38 -0.64
CA TYR A 518 -9.28 -10.58 -0.13
C TYR A 518 -8.59 -11.69 -0.90
N SER A 519 -7.27 -11.76 -0.73
CA SER A 519 -6.37 -12.77 -1.28
C SER A 519 -5.47 -13.30 -0.17
N ILE A 520 -4.82 -14.43 -0.42
CA ILE A 520 -3.83 -15.02 0.50
C ILE A 520 -2.45 -14.54 0.11
N VAL A 521 -1.69 -14.04 1.09
CA VAL A 521 -0.31 -13.57 0.92
C VAL A 521 0.68 -14.68 1.21
N MET A 522 0.47 -15.41 2.31
CA MET A 522 1.36 -16.44 2.81
C MET A 522 0.59 -17.41 3.71
N GLU A 523 1.01 -18.68 3.75
CA GLU A 523 0.50 -19.69 4.68
C GLU A 523 1.67 -20.44 5.30
N ASP A 524 1.53 -20.85 6.56
CA ASP A 524 2.53 -21.66 7.25
C ASP A 524 1.88 -22.60 8.28
N HIS A 525 1.56 -23.81 7.85
CA HIS A 525 0.88 -24.82 8.65
C HIS A 525 1.82 -25.82 9.35
N ARG A 526 3.11 -25.48 9.48
CA ARG A 526 4.06 -26.31 10.23
C ARG A 526 3.63 -26.44 11.69
N GLY A 527 3.99 -27.55 12.34
CA GLY A 527 3.69 -27.76 13.77
C GLY A 527 2.20 -28.01 14.08
N ASN A 528 1.43 -28.59 13.15
CA ASN A 528 0.01 -28.91 13.31
C ASN A 528 -0.94 -27.71 13.48
N GLY A 529 -0.63 -26.51 12.96
CA GLY A 529 -1.58 -25.41 13.09
C GLY A 529 -1.15 -24.07 12.49
N ASN A 530 -1.07 -23.06 13.36
CA ASN A 530 -0.96 -21.63 13.07
C ASN A 530 0.28 -20.98 13.71
N GLN A 531 1.14 -21.77 14.34
CA GLN A 531 2.18 -21.29 15.27
C GLN A 531 3.31 -20.52 14.58
N TYR A 532 3.54 -20.79 13.30
CA TYR A 532 4.60 -20.13 12.53
C TYR A 532 4.12 -18.85 11.84
N LEU A 533 2.81 -18.66 11.67
CA LEU A 533 2.21 -17.49 11.04
C LEU A 533 0.88 -17.19 11.76
N PHE A 534 0.98 -16.66 12.97
CA PHE A 534 -0.13 -16.66 13.93
C PHE A 534 -1.05 -15.45 13.75
N GLU A 535 -0.59 -14.26 14.17
CA GLU A 535 -1.36 -13.02 14.21
C GLU A 535 -0.45 -11.77 14.11
N ALA A 536 -1.00 -10.58 14.34
CA ALA A 536 -0.28 -9.31 14.44
C ALA A 536 0.62 -8.95 13.24
N PRO A 537 0.11 -8.91 11.99
CA PRO A 537 0.93 -8.47 10.87
C PRO A 537 1.26 -6.99 10.98
N ASN A 538 2.52 -6.64 10.72
CA ASN A 538 2.93 -5.27 10.43
C ASN A 538 3.65 -5.20 9.09
N VAL A 539 3.38 -4.16 8.31
CA VAL A 539 4.01 -3.90 7.02
C VAL A 539 4.45 -2.45 6.95
N TYR A 540 5.74 -2.23 6.67
CA TYR A 540 6.35 -0.89 6.67
C TYR A 540 7.12 -0.61 5.39
N LYS A 541 7.21 0.67 5.04
CA LYS A 541 8.17 1.16 4.05
C LYS A 541 9.52 1.38 4.74
N LEU A 542 10.59 0.77 4.22
CA LEU A 542 11.95 1.07 4.71
C LEU A 542 12.44 2.39 4.09
N ASP A 543 12.80 3.36 4.92
CA ASP A 543 13.31 4.65 4.46
C ASP A 543 14.62 4.49 3.69
N GLY A 544 14.83 5.33 2.67
CA GLY A 544 16.03 5.32 1.83
C GLY A 544 16.25 4.05 0.98
N GLN A 545 15.27 3.14 0.89
CA GLN A 545 15.38 1.89 0.11
C GLN A 545 14.17 1.72 -0.81
N ASN A 546 14.25 0.93 -1.88
CA ASN A 546 13.06 0.46 -2.60
C ASN A 546 12.57 -0.88 -2.02
N LYS A 547 12.37 -0.94 -0.70
CA LYS A 547 11.94 -2.15 0.02
C LYS A 547 10.85 -1.85 1.03
N TYR A 548 10.07 -2.88 1.33
CA TYR A 548 9.10 -3.01 2.39
C TYR A 548 9.53 -4.12 3.34
N LEU A 549 9.12 -4.02 4.60
CA LEU A 549 9.33 -5.01 5.66
C LEU A 549 7.96 -5.53 6.09
N LEU A 550 7.76 -6.84 6.05
CA LEU A 550 6.63 -7.56 6.65
C LEU A 550 7.12 -8.23 7.93
N MET A 551 6.35 -8.11 9.00
CA MET A 551 6.53 -8.79 10.28
C MET A 551 5.24 -9.51 10.64
N VAL A 552 5.33 -10.73 11.18
CA VAL A 552 4.17 -11.49 11.67
C VAL A 552 4.56 -12.21 12.96
N GLU A 553 3.67 -12.20 13.95
CA GLU A 553 3.89 -12.88 15.22
C GLU A 553 3.80 -14.42 15.06
N ALA A 554 4.63 -15.12 15.83
CA ALA A 554 4.76 -16.56 15.83
C ALA A 554 5.12 -17.07 17.24
N TRP A 555 4.96 -18.38 17.46
CA TRP A 555 5.29 -19.06 18.71
C TRP A 555 5.71 -20.54 18.53
N PRO A 556 6.62 -20.88 17.61
CA PRO A 556 6.84 -22.26 17.19
C PRO A 556 7.43 -23.21 18.26
N SER A 557 8.26 -22.73 19.19
CA SER A 557 8.80 -23.56 20.30
C SER A 557 8.57 -22.99 21.70
N GLY A 558 7.72 -21.98 21.86
CA GLY A 558 7.45 -21.42 23.18
C GLY A 558 6.96 -19.96 23.14
N PRO A 559 7.58 -19.03 23.89
CA PRO A 559 7.11 -17.65 24.01
C PRO A 559 6.99 -16.95 22.65
N ARG A 560 6.11 -15.94 22.59
CA ARG A 560 5.86 -15.15 21.39
C ARG A 560 7.13 -14.51 20.84
N MET A 561 7.21 -14.42 19.52
CA MET A 561 8.30 -13.80 18.77
C MET A 561 7.79 -13.29 17.42
N PHE A 562 8.56 -12.46 16.73
CA PHE A 562 8.26 -12.00 15.37
C PHE A 562 9.17 -12.66 14.34
N ARG A 563 8.56 -13.11 13.24
CA ARG A 563 9.23 -13.45 11.98
C ARG A 563 9.18 -12.25 11.03
N SER A 564 10.08 -12.19 10.06
CA SER A 564 10.14 -11.08 9.11
C SER A 564 10.56 -11.46 7.69
N TRP A 565 10.06 -10.68 6.75
CA TRP A 565 10.33 -10.78 5.31
C TRP A 565 10.48 -9.39 4.70
N THR A 566 11.15 -9.29 3.57
CA THR A 566 11.23 -8.06 2.78
C THR A 566 10.72 -8.26 1.36
N SER A 567 10.25 -7.19 0.73
CA SER A 567 9.86 -7.20 -0.69
C SER A 567 10.09 -5.82 -1.30
N THR A 568 10.26 -5.73 -2.61
CA THR A 568 10.25 -4.46 -3.34
C THR A 568 8.82 -3.99 -3.65
N SER A 569 7.81 -4.82 -3.40
CA SER A 569 6.39 -4.54 -3.65
C SER A 569 5.54 -4.96 -2.45
N LEU A 570 4.47 -4.21 -2.18
CA LEU A 570 3.44 -4.62 -1.22
C LEU A 570 2.66 -5.85 -1.71
N ASP A 571 2.61 -6.09 -3.01
CA ASP A 571 2.04 -7.33 -3.59
C ASP A 571 2.94 -8.56 -3.39
N GLY A 572 4.17 -8.37 -2.89
CA GLY A 572 5.18 -9.42 -2.84
C GLY A 572 5.91 -9.62 -4.18
N PRO A 573 6.63 -10.74 -4.35
CA PRO A 573 6.80 -11.82 -3.37
C PRO A 573 7.60 -11.37 -2.14
N TRP A 574 7.36 -12.03 -1.01
CA TRP A 574 8.04 -11.76 0.27
C TRP A 574 9.21 -12.72 0.47
N THR A 575 10.42 -12.18 0.67
CA THR A 575 11.65 -12.93 0.89
C THR A 575 12.03 -12.91 2.36
N ALA A 576 12.32 -14.06 2.96
CA ALA A 576 12.67 -14.17 4.39
C ALA A 576 13.87 -13.28 4.74
N LEU A 577 13.76 -12.56 5.87
CA LEU A 577 14.84 -11.76 6.46
C LEU A 577 15.34 -12.44 7.75
N ALA A 578 14.45 -12.57 8.73
CA ALA A 578 14.69 -13.25 10.00
C ALA A 578 13.39 -13.93 10.44
N ASP A 579 13.21 -15.20 10.06
CA ASP A 579 11.92 -15.89 10.12
C ASP A 579 12.00 -17.26 10.83
N THR A 580 13.06 -17.52 11.61
CA THR A 580 13.23 -18.80 12.31
C THR A 580 13.34 -18.59 13.81
N ASP A 581 13.10 -19.64 14.57
CA ASP A 581 13.19 -19.58 16.03
C ASP A 581 14.60 -19.28 16.55
N ALA A 582 15.62 -19.73 15.82
CA ALA A 582 17.02 -19.47 16.12
C ALA A 582 17.44 -18.03 15.74
N ASN A 583 16.79 -17.45 14.74
CA ASN A 583 17.07 -16.12 14.22
C ASN A 583 15.74 -15.38 13.94
N PRO A 584 15.02 -14.98 15.01
CA PRO A 584 13.78 -14.22 14.86
C PRO A 584 14.07 -12.78 14.45
N PHE A 585 13.06 -12.07 13.96
CA PHE A 585 13.13 -10.62 13.89
C PHE A 585 13.33 -10.05 15.29
N ALA A 586 12.42 -10.39 16.21
CA ALA A 586 12.51 -10.05 17.62
C ALA A 586 11.91 -11.18 18.47
N GLY A 587 12.66 -11.69 19.44
CA GLY A 587 12.22 -12.76 20.33
C GLY A 587 13.20 -12.96 21.48
N ASN A 588 12.86 -13.86 22.42
CA ASN A 588 13.69 -14.11 23.61
C ASN A 588 15.16 -14.47 23.28
N ARG A 589 15.45 -14.96 22.07
CA ARG A 589 16.80 -15.38 21.66
C ARG A 589 17.71 -14.23 21.20
N ASN A 590 17.16 -13.10 20.79
CA ASN A 590 17.93 -11.98 20.27
C ASN A 590 17.65 -10.64 20.98
N VAL A 591 17.03 -10.70 22.16
CA VAL A 591 16.78 -9.54 23.02
C VAL A 591 17.67 -9.62 24.26
N GLU A 592 18.48 -8.60 24.46
CA GLU A 592 19.23 -8.34 25.68
C GLU A 592 18.38 -7.50 26.66
N TRP A 593 18.58 -7.74 27.96
CA TRP A 593 17.78 -7.13 29.03
C TRP A 593 18.70 -6.40 30.03
N PRO A 594 19.21 -5.20 29.69
CA PRO A 594 20.18 -4.49 30.53
C PRO A 594 19.69 -4.21 31.96
N THR A 595 18.38 -4.06 32.14
CA THR A 595 17.75 -3.80 33.45
C THR A 595 17.11 -5.05 34.08
N GLY A 596 17.47 -6.24 33.60
CA GLY A 596 16.86 -7.51 33.99
C GLY A 596 15.68 -7.91 33.10
N LYS A 597 15.55 -9.21 32.85
CA LYS A 597 14.47 -9.76 32.02
C LYS A 597 13.14 -9.67 32.76
N TRP A 598 12.19 -8.95 32.17
CA TRP A 598 10.85 -8.77 32.76
C TRP A 598 9.73 -9.43 31.94
N ALA A 599 9.97 -9.73 30.66
CA ALA A 599 8.97 -10.31 29.77
C ALA A 599 9.36 -11.71 29.30
N ASN A 600 8.37 -12.60 29.18
CA ASN A 600 8.51 -13.89 28.52
C ASN A 600 7.94 -13.85 27.10
N GLY A 601 8.78 -13.55 26.12
CA GLY A 601 8.37 -13.39 24.73
C GLY A 601 8.16 -11.93 24.33
N ILE A 602 8.21 -11.71 23.03
CA ILE A 602 7.97 -10.44 22.35
C ILE A 602 6.72 -10.65 21.49
N SER A 603 5.57 -10.16 21.96
CA SER A 603 4.26 -10.31 21.30
C SER A 603 3.80 -8.98 20.69
N HIS A 604 2.60 -8.96 20.11
CA HIS A 604 1.95 -7.84 19.39
C HIS A 604 2.54 -6.47 19.75
N GLY A 605 3.09 -5.82 18.74
CA GLY A 605 3.73 -4.53 18.85
C GLY A 605 3.68 -3.74 17.54
N GLU A 606 4.26 -2.55 17.57
CA GLU A 606 4.43 -1.68 16.40
C GLU A 606 5.83 -1.04 16.40
N LEU A 607 6.46 -0.94 15.22
CA LEU A 607 7.67 -0.16 15.06
C LEU A 607 7.33 1.33 15.22
N VAL A 608 8.18 2.04 15.95
CA VAL A 608 8.10 3.50 16.02
C VAL A 608 8.44 4.05 14.64
N ARG A 609 7.45 4.63 14.00
CA ARG A 609 7.57 5.17 12.64
C ARG A 609 8.44 6.43 12.59
N SER A 610 9.20 6.57 11.50
CA SER A 610 9.91 7.81 11.17
C SER A 610 8.96 8.84 10.53
N GLY A 611 7.85 8.37 9.95
CA GLY A 611 6.71 9.18 9.54
C GLY A 611 5.46 8.92 10.41
N TYR A 612 4.32 9.44 9.96
CA TYR A 612 3.03 9.21 10.62
C TYR A 612 1.89 8.99 9.62
N ASP A 613 2.20 9.06 8.33
CA ASP A 613 1.22 8.97 7.24
C ASP A 613 0.93 7.53 6.82
N GLU A 614 0.06 7.36 5.83
CA GLU A 614 -0.37 6.05 5.32
C GLU A 614 0.73 5.21 4.67
N ARG A 615 1.94 5.75 4.47
CA ARG A 615 3.08 4.99 3.92
C ARG A 615 3.79 4.14 4.98
N LEU A 616 3.53 4.41 6.27
CA LEU A 616 4.11 3.70 7.42
C LEU A 616 5.63 3.51 7.29
N THR A 617 6.32 4.63 7.09
CA THR A 617 7.77 4.61 6.92
C THR A 617 8.48 4.45 8.26
N VAL A 618 9.52 3.60 8.27
CA VAL A 618 10.42 3.38 9.41
C VAL A 618 11.86 3.61 9.00
N ASP A 619 12.68 4.09 9.92
CA ASP A 619 14.12 4.27 9.72
C ASP A 619 14.87 2.96 10.01
N PRO A 620 15.41 2.26 8.99
CA PRO A 620 16.10 1.00 9.19
C PRO A 620 17.40 1.13 10.00
N CYS A 621 17.95 2.34 10.15
CA CYS A 621 19.15 2.60 10.95
C CYS A 621 18.88 2.64 12.47
N ASN A 622 17.65 2.95 12.87
CA ASN A 622 17.31 3.28 14.25
C ASN A 622 15.93 2.70 14.63
N LEU A 623 15.72 1.41 14.33
CA LEU A 623 14.45 0.76 14.67
C LEU A 623 14.23 0.73 16.18
N GLU A 624 13.06 1.23 16.60
CA GLU A 624 12.50 1.01 17.93
C GLU A 624 11.17 0.24 17.76
N PHE A 625 10.92 -0.77 18.59
CA PHE A 625 9.71 -1.61 18.53
C PHE A 625 8.98 -1.57 19.87
N LEU A 626 7.81 -0.90 19.93
CA LEU A 626 6.96 -0.87 21.12
C LEU A 626 6.15 -2.16 21.12
N TYR A 627 6.35 -3.01 22.12
CA TYR A 627 5.81 -4.37 22.14
C TYR A 627 5.12 -4.69 23.46
N GLN A 628 4.17 -5.63 23.43
CA GLN A 628 3.64 -6.22 24.66
C GLN A 628 4.49 -7.42 25.12
N GLY A 629 4.87 -7.42 26.39
CA GLY A 629 5.61 -8.50 27.04
C GLY A 629 4.79 -9.17 28.14
N GLU A 630 4.83 -10.50 28.20
CA GLU A 630 4.23 -11.28 29.29
C GLU A 630 5.03 -11.06 30.57
N ALA A 631 4.55 -10.19 31.46
CA ALA A 631 5.29 -9.79 32.66
C ALA A 631 5.25 -10.81 33.81
N GLY A 632 4.52 -11.92 33.61
CA GLY A 632 4.28 -12.97 34.59
C GLY A 632 3.16 -13.90 34.12
N PRO A 633 2.93 -15.02 34.83
CA PRO A 633 1.87 -15.95 34.46
C PRO A 633 0.48 -15.34 34.68
N SER A 634 -0.51 -15.86 33.97
CA SER A 634 -1.92 -15.58 34.25
C SER A 634 -2.28 -16.00 35.68
N PRO A 635 -2.94 -15.14 36.49
CA PRO A 635 -3.37 -15.48 37.85
C PRO A 635 -4.36 -16.64 37.94
N ASP A 636 -5.16 -16.86 36.89
CA ASP A 636 -6.22 -17.88 36.83
C ASP A 636 -6.04 -18.87 35.66
N GLY A 637 -4.88 -18.82 35.00
CA GLY A 637 -4.56 -19.67 33.85
C GLY A 637 -5.25 -19.27 32.54
N GLN A 638 -6.05 -18.20 32.52
CA GLN A 638 -6.72 -17.71 31.31
C GLN A 638 -5.84 -16.75 30.51
N TYR A 639 -5.96 -16.78 29.18
CA TYR A 639 -5.16 -15.91 28.30
C TYR A 639 -5.40 -14.41 28.56
N ASN A 640 -6.66 -14.01 28.74
CA ASN A 640 -7.03 -12.59 28.83
C ASN A 640 -6.45 -11.89 30.08
N THR A 641 -6.18 -12.66 31.14
CA THR A 641 -5.71 -12.19 32.44
C THR A 641 -4.18 -12.26 32.58
N ILE A 642 -3.47 -12.70 31.54
CA ILE A 642 -2.01 -12.57 31.47
C ILE A 642 -1.64 -11.08 31.63
N PRO A 643 -0.74 -10.72 32.57
CA PRO A 643 -0.41 -9.35 32.88
C PRO A 643 0.54 -8.71 31.85
N TYR A 644 0.09 -8.59 30.61
CA TYR A 644 0.86 -7.91 29.56
C TYR A 644 1.09 -6.43 29.91
N LYS A 645 2.32 -5.97 29.64
CA LYS A 645 2.78 -4.58 29.77
C LYS A 645 3.54 -4.20 28.51
N LEU A 646 3.69 -2.91 28.25
CA LEU A 646 4.44 -2.45 27.07
C LEU A 646 5.87 -2.09 27.43
N GLY A 647 6.82 -2.53 26.62
CA GLY A 647 8.22 -2.09 26.64
C GLY A 647 8.71 -1.72 25.25
N LEU A 648 9.94 -1.21 25.17
CA LEU A 648 10.53 -0.76 23.91
C LEU A 648 11.80 -1.55 23.63
N LEU A 649 11.85 -2.20 22.46
CA LEU A 649 13.10 -2.72 21.93
C LEU A 649 13.81 -1.63 21.12
N ARG A 650 15.14 -1.59 21.21
CA ARG A 650 16.01 -0.79 20.33
C ARG A 650 16.99 -1.69 19.61
N LEU A 651 17.06 -1.57 18.29
CA LEU A 651 17.98 -2.33 17.47
C LEU A 651 19.43 -1.94 17.82
N LYS A 652 20.29 -2.94 18.02
CA LYS A 652 21.72 -2.73 18.21
C LYS A 652 22.37 -2.43 16.87
N LYS A 653 23.28 -1.46 16.87
CA LYS A 653 24.07 -1.06 15.70
C LYS A 653 25.28 -1.96 15.51
#